data_AF-A0A2K5Z002-F1
#
_entry.id   AF-A0A2K5Z002-F1
#
_cell.length_a   1.000
_cell.length_b   1.000
_cell.length_c   1.000
_cell.angle_alpha   90.00
_cell.angle_beta   90.00
_cell.angle_gamma   90.00
#
_symmetry.space_group_name_H-M   'P 1'
#
loop_
_entity.id
_entity.type
_entity.pdbx_description
1 polymer ?
#
loop_
_entity_poly.entity_id
_entity_poly.type
_entity_poly.pdbx_seq_one_letter_code
_entity_poly.pdbx_strand_id
1 'polypeptide(L)'
;EKQKSEGKDRKVLEILQVKDAKIQEFEQRESVLKQEINDLVKRKIAVDEENAFLRKEFSELEKKFKDKSQEIKDTKECVQNKEEQNRLIIKNLEEENNKLSTRCTDLLNDLEKLRKQEAHWRKEKYSTDAKIKAFEDNLIEARKEVEVSQSKYNALSLQLSNKQTELIQKDMDITLVRKELQELQNLYKQNSTHTAQQAELIQQLQVLNMDTQKVLRNQEDVHTAESISYQKLYNELHICFETTKSNEAMLRQSVVNLQDQLLQKEQENAKLKEKLQESQGAPHPLSQESDPDYSTQVPYHPSLSSLETLMVSQKSEIEYLQEKLKIANEKLSENISPSKVFSEKSIMTSAEGKHKEPPVKRSRSLSPKSSFTDSEELRKLRNAERKIENLEKALQLKSQENDELRDAHEKRKERLQMLQTNYRAVKEQLKQWEEGGGMTEIGKIRRADPQQLRQEDCDAVWNELAYFKRENQELMIQKMNLEEELDELKVHISIDKEAIQELNRCVAERREEQLFRSGEVDEVKRSTPEKNGKEMLEQTLQKVIELENRLKSFEKRSRKLKEGNKKLMKENDFLKSLLKQQQEDTETREKELEQIIKGSKDVEKENTELQVKISELEREVTFLKRQVAEANALRNENEELINPMEKSHQSADKAKSETATTKVRSGRYDCKTTMTKVKFKAAKKNCSVGRHHTVLNHSIKVMSNVFENLSKDGWEDVSESSSDSEAQTSQTLGTIIVETSQKISPTEGGKDQKESDPTEDSQTKGKEIVQTYLNIDGKTPTDYFHDKNAKKPTFQKKNYKMQKSSHTAVPTRVNREKYRNITAQKSSSNVILLRERIISLQQQNSVLQNAKKTAELSVKEYKEVNEKLLHQQQVSDQRFQTSRQTIKKLNLDLAGLRKEKEDLLKKLESSSEITSLAEEVSQVTFPRIQVTSLGPSRSMDLEMKQLQCKLKNATNELTKQSSNVKSLKFELLAKEEHIKEMHEKMSRMERDITMKRHLIEDLKFRQKVNLESNESFSEMLQNLDKKVKTLTEECSNKKISIDSLKQRLNVAVKEKSQYEQMYQKSKEELEKKDLKLTLLVSRISETESAMADIETAASKQLQGLALQSEQVLEGAQKTLLLANEKVEEFTKFVK
;
A
#
# COMPACT_ATOMS: atom_id res chain seq x y z
N GLU A 1 52.78 -169.88 -73.97
CA GLU A 1 53.03 -168.44 -74.26
C GLU A 1 51.75 -167.60 -74.33
N LYS A 2 50.99 -167.59 -75.43
CA LYS A 2 49.91 -166.62 -75.72
C LYS A 2 49.02 -166.17 -74.54
N GLN A 3 48.44 -167.10 -73.78
CA GLN A 3 47.58 -166.78 -72.63
C GLN A 3 48.29 -165.98 -71.51
N LYS A 4 49.62 -166.06 -71.45
CA LYS A 4 50.53 -165.37 -70.50
C LYS A 4 51.00 -164.00 -71.00
N SER A 5 50.86 -163.69 -72.30
CA SER A 5 50.96 -162.30 -72.80
C SER A 5 49.62 -161.59 -72.65
N GLU A 6 48.50 -162.22 -73.06
CA GLU A 6 47.16 -161.66 -72.90
C GLU A 6 46.83 -161.30 -71.44
N GLY A 7 47.31 -162.10 -70.48
CA GLY A 7 47.21 -161.80 -69.05
C GLY A 7 48.09 -160.64 -68.56
N LYS A 8 49.20 -160.33 -69.24
CA LYS A 8 49.98 -159.11 -69.00
C LYS A 8 49.30 -157.89 -69.61
N ASP A 9 48.83 -158.02 -70.85
CA ASP A 9 48.24 -156.91 -71.60
C ASP A 9 46.95 -156.41 -70.92
N ARG A 10 46.10 -157.33 -70.42
CA ARG A 10 44.97 -156.99 -69.55
C ARG A 10 45.41 -156.26 -68.28
N LYS A 11 46.52 -156.66 -67.66
CA LYS A 11 47.03 -156.02 -66.44
C LYS A 11 47.66 -154.65 -66.70
N VAL A 12 48.20 -154.42 -67.89
CA VAL A 12 48.63 -153.09 -68.34
C VAL A 12 47.42 -152.20 -68.60
N LEU A 13 46.35 -152.71 -69.22
CA LEU A 13 45.09 -151.97 -69.43
C LEU A 13 44.39 -151.65 -68.11
N GLU A 14 44.38 -152.57 -67.14
CA GLU A 14 43.91 -152.35 -65.77
C GLU A 14 44.69 -151.23 -65.06
N ILE A 15 46.03 -151.24 -65.17
CA ILE A 15 46.89 -150.17 -64.65
C ILE A 15 46.64 -148.83 -65.36
N LEU A 16 46.33 -148.83 -66.66
CA LEU A 16 45.98 -147.62 -67.40
C LEU A 16 44.63 -147.07 -66.96
N GLN A 17 43.57 -147.89 -66.88
CA GLN A 17 42.26 -147.43 -66.37
C GLN A 17 42.34 -146.87 -64.94
N VAL A 18 43.13 -147.49 -64.06
CA VAL A 18 43.38 -146.98 -62.70
C VAL A 18 44.17 -145.66 -62.71
N LYS A 19 45.08 -145.45 -63.67
CA LYS A 19 45.77 -144.17 -63.86
C LYS A 19 44.84 -143.09 -64.42
N ASP A 20 44.05 -143.40 -65.44
CA ASP A 20 43.14 -142.46 -66.09
C ASP A 20 42.06 -141.98 -65.11
N ALA A 21 41.46 -142.89 -64.33
CA ALA A 21 40.55 -142.55 -63.24
C ALA A 21 41.22 -141.66 -62.17
N LYS A 22 42.52 -141.86 -61.92
CA LYS A 22 43.29 -141.06 -60.95
C LYS A 22 43.71 -139.69 -61.52
N ILE A 23 43.94 -139.59 -62.82
CA ILE A 23 44.14 -138.31 -63.53
C ILE A 23 42.84 -137.51 -63.45
N GLN A 24 41.69 -138.12 -63.75
CA GLN A 24 40.38 -137.49 -63.63
C GLN A 24 40.07 -137.03 -62.19
N GLU A 25 40.48 -137.82 -61.18
CA GLU A 25 40.39 -137.43 -59.76
C GLU A 25 41.27 -136.20 -59.43
N PHE A 26 42.46 -136.10 -60.02
CA PHE A 26 43.32 -134.92 -59.87
C PHE A 26 42.80 -133.70 -60.63
N GLU A 27 42.28 -133.85 -61.85
CA GLU A 27 41.66 -132.77 -62.63
C GLU A 27 40.43 -132.18 -61.92
N GLN A 28 39.59 -133.03 -61.30
CA GLN A 28 38.48 -132.57 -60.46
C GLN A 28 38.97 -131.82 -59.21
N ARG A 29 40.00 -132.31 -58.52
CA ARG A 29 40.59 -131.56 -57.39
C ARG A 29 41.20 -130.23 -57.84
N GLU A 30 41.85 -130.19 -58.99
CA GLU A 30 42.47 -128.98 -59.54
C GLU A 30 41.40 -127.94 -59.92
N SER A 31 40.26 -128.36 -60.47
CA SER A 31 39.16 -127.43 -60.79
C SER A 31 38.51 -126.84 -59.54
N VAL A 32 38.30 -127.64 -58.48
CA VAL A 32 37.82 -127.17 -57.17
C VAL A 32 38.82 -126.19 -56.54
N LEU A 33 40.11 -126.54 -56.48
CA LEU A 33 41.14 -125.65 -55.94
C LEU A 33 41.28 -124.34 -56.73
N LYS A 34 41.16 -124.38 -58.07
CA LYS A 34 41.10 -123.18 -58.91
C LYS A 34 39.89 -122.29 -58.57
N GLN A 35 38.74 -122.87 -58.27
CA GLN A 35 37.56 -122.12 -57.86
C GLN A 35 37.73 -121.51 -56.46
N GLU A 36 38.22 -122.28 -55.48
CA GLU A 36 38.52 -121.78 -54.12
C GLU A 36 39.54 -120.63 -54.14
N ILE A 37 40.60 -120.74 -54.96
CA ILE A 37 41.60 -119.68 -55.16
C ILE A 37 40.93 -118.42 -55.76
N ASN A 38 40.04 -118.57 -56.74
CA ASN A 38 39.34 -117.45 -57.36
C ASN A 38 38.40 -116.74 -56.34
N ASP A 39 37.68 -117.50 -55.52
CA ASP A 39 36.79 -116.95 -54.49
C ASP A 39 37.55 -116.42 -53.25
N LEU A 40 38.79 -116.84 -53.03
CA LEU A 40 39.75 -116.18 -52.12
C LEU A 40 40.23 -114.84 -52.71
N VAL A 41 40.59 -114.79 -54.00
CA VAL A 41 41.03 -113.56 -54.69
C VAL A 41 39.93 -112.50 -54.69
N LYS A 42 38.67 -112.85 -55.00
CA LYS A 42 37.52 -111.92 -54.92
C LYS A 42 37.35 -111.33 -53.52
N ARG A 43 37.39 -112.15 -52.47
CA ARG A 43 37.30 -111.69 -51.08
C ARG A 43 38.49 -110.79 -50.70
N LYS A 44 39.70 -111.10 -51.19
CA LYS A 44 40.86 -110.24 -50.98
C LYS A 44 40.66 -108.86 -51.62
N ILE A 45 40.17 -108.80 -52.86
CA ILE A 45 39.91 -107.53 -53.56
C ILE A 45 38.89 -106.69 -52.77
N ALA A 46 37.77 -107.27 -52.35
CA ALA A 46 36.76 -106.54 -51.55
C ALA A 46 37.33 -106.01 -50.22
N VAL A 47 38.20 -106.77 -49.54
CA VAL A 47 38.87 -106.32 -48.32
C VAL A 47 39.94 -105.26 -48.59
N ASP A 48 40.68 -105.36 -49.70
CA ASP A 48 41.65 -104.34 -50.13
C ASP A 48 40.92 -103.01 -50.49
N GLU A 49 39.72 -103.09 -51.09
CA GLU A 49 38.84 -101.95 -51.39
C GLU A 49 38.26 -101.30 -50.12
N GLU A 50 37.75 -102.10 -49.17
CA GLU A 50 37.27 -101.62 -47.85
C GLU A 50 38.42 -100.93 -47.08
N ASN A 51 39.61 -101.52 -47.09
CA ASN A 51 40.80 -100.90 -46.50
C ASN A 51 41.19 -99.59 -47.19
N ALA A 52 41.01 -99.47 -48.51
CA ALA A 52 41.26 -98.22 -49.23
C ALA A 52 40.23 -97.13 -48.87
N PHE A 53 38.96 -97.50 -48.73
CA PHE A 53 37.90 -96.60 -48.27
C PHE A 53 38.16 -96.10 -46.83
N LEU A 54 38.41 -97.00 -45.88
CA LEU A 54 38.71 -96.63 -44.49
C LEU A 54 39.96 -95.75 -44.37
N ARG A 55 41.01 -96.00 -45.17
CA ARG A 55 42.19 -95.11 -45.23
C ARG A 55 41.85 -93.71 -45.72
N LYS A 56 40.90 -93.58 -46.66
CA LYS A 56 40.41 -92.29 -47.15
C LYS A 56 39.62 -91.56 -46.07
N GLU A 57 38.70 -92.24 -45.39
CA GLU A 57 37.93 -91.65 -44.28
C GLU A 57 38.83 -91.20 -43.12
N PHE A 58 39.82 -92.01 -42.74
CA PHE A 58 40.83 -91.61 -41.75
C PHE A 58 41.60 -90.35 -42.18
N SER A 59 41.98 -90.25 -43.46
CA SER A 59 42.67 -89.08 -43.99
C SER A 59 41.78 -87.82 -43.98
N GLU A 60 40.49 -87.98 -44.30
CA GLU A 60 39.51 -86.88 -44.24
C GLU A 60 39.20 -86.45 -42.80
N LEU A 61 39.16 -87.39 -41.84
CA LEU A 61 39.00 -87.11 -40.42
C LEU A 61 40.24 -86.44 -39.82
N GLU A 62 41.44 -86.90 -40.16
CA GLU A 62 42.69 -86.28 -39.72
C GLU A 62 42.80 -84.84 -40.25
N LYS A 63 42.37 -84.60 -41.50
CA LYS A 63 42.27 -83.23 -42.03
C LYS A 63 41.25 -82.41 -41.25
N LYS A 64 40.00 -82.88 -41.08
CA LYS A 64 38.95 -82.19 -40.31
C LYS A 64 39.39 -81.87 -38.86
N PHE A 65 40.20 -82.74 -38.25
CA PHE A 65 40.80 -82.51 -36.94
C PHE A 65 41.85 -81.39 -36.95
N LYS A 66 42.76 -81.38 -37.94
CA LYS A 66 43.76 -80.31 -38.12
C LYS A 66 43.08 -78.95 -38.39
N ASP A 67 42.11 -78.93 -39.30
CA ASP A 67 41.34 -77.73 -39.66
C ASP A 67 40.65 -77.14 -38.40
N LYS A 68 39.94 -77.97 -37.61
CA LYS A 68 39.32 -77.53 -36.34
C LYS A 68 40.33 -77.16 -35.24
N SER A 69 41.48 -77.84 -35.17
CA SER A 69 42.53 -77.49 -34.22
C SER A 69 43.16 -76.13 -34.52
N GLN A 70 43.17 -75.72 -35.79
CA GLN A 70 43.62 -74.39 -36.21
C GLN A 70 42.53 -73.34 -35.93
N GLU A 71 41.26 -73.63 -36.25
CA GLU A 71 40.10 -72.77 -35.90
C GLU A 71 40.03 -72.45 -34.38
N ILE A 72 40.24 -73.46 -33.53
CA ILE A 72 40.29 -73.29 -32.06
C ILE A 72 41.49 -72.44 -31.62
N LYS A 73 42.62 -72.50 -32.34
CA LYS A 73 43.79 -71.66 -32.06
C LYS A 73 43.51 -70.20 -32.45
N ASP A 74 42.98 -69.96 -33.64
CA ASP A 74 42.74 -68.62 -34.18
C ASP A 74 41.63 -67.89 -33.42
N THR A 75 40.57 -68.60 -33.03
CA THR A 75 39.52 -68.06 -32.16
C THR A 75 40.04 -67.74 -30.76
N LYS A 76 40.91 -68.57 -30.18
CA LYS A 76 41.57 -68.28 -28.91
C LYS A 76 42.46 -67.04 -28.99
N GLU A 77 43.27 -66.90 -30.04
CA GLU A 77 44.10 -65.72 -30.26
C GLU A 77 43.25 -64.45 -30.45
N CYS A 78 42.14 -64.54 -31.19
CA CYS A 78 41.16 -63.45 -31.34
C CYS A 78 40.54 -63.02 -29.99
N VAL A 79 40.22 -63.98 -29.11
CA VAL A 79 39.72 -63.69 -27.75
C VAL A 79 40.79 -63.02 -26.90
N GLN A 80 42.03 -63.55 -26.88
CA GLN A 80 43.12 -62.96 -26.10
C GLN A 80 43.43 -61.52 -26.54
N ASN A 81 43.47 -61.25 -27.85
CA ASN A 81 43.68 -59.91 -28.41
C ASN A 81 42.56 -58.93 -28.01
N LYS A 82 41.29 -59.37 -27.98
CA LYS A 82 40.16 -58.57 -27.48
C LYS A 82 40.23 -58.35 -25.97
N GLU A 83 40.68 -59.34 -25.21
CA GLU A 83 40.84 -59.25 -23.75
C GLU A 83 41.95 -58.25 -23.38
N GLU A 84 43.04 -58.18 -24.15
CA GLU A 84 44.09 -57.17 -24.00
C GLU A 84 43.64 -55.76 -24.41
N GLN A 85 42.86 -55.63 -25.48
CA GLN A 85 42.21 -54.35 -25.82
C GLN A 85 41.28 -53.87 -24.71
N ASN A 86 40.47 -54.77 -24.14
CA ASN A 86 39.60 -54.46 -23.00
C ASN A 86 40.39 -54.05 -21.76
N ARG A 87 41.50 -54.75 -21.43
CA ARG A 87 42.42 -54.34 -20.35
C ARG A 87 42.96 -52.93 -20.55
N LEU A 88 43.37 -52.58 -21.76
CA LEU A 88 43.91 -51.25 -22.08
C LEU A 88 42.82 -50.16 -21.97
N ILE A 89 41.60 -50.44 -22.43
CA ILE A 89 40.45 -49.53 -22.30
C ILE A 89 40.10 -49.30 -20.83
N ILE A 90 40.04 -50.36 -20.02
CA ILE A 90 39.78 -50.27 -18.56
C ILE A 90 40.86 -49.40 -17.89
N LYS A 91 42.14 -49.66 -18.15
CA LYS A 91 43.24 -48.86 -17.58
C LYS A 91 43.15 -47.38 -17.96
N ASN A 92 42.81 -47.07 -19.21
CA ASN A 92 42.62 -45.69 -19.65
C ASN A 92 41.42 -45.01 -18.93
N LEU A 93 40.32 -45.74 -18.70
CA LEU A 93 39.17 -45.25 -17.95
C LEU A 93 39.49 -45.06 -16.45
N GLU A 94 40.30 -45.94 -15.85
CA GLU A 94 40.81 -45.78 -14.49
C GLU A 94 41.72 -44.55 -14.37
N GLU A 95 42.62 -44.31 -15.33
CA GLU A 95 43.47 -43.13 -15.38
C GLU A 95 42.66 -41.82 -15.55
N GLU A 96 41.63 -41.80 -16.41
CA GLU A 96 40.73 -40.64 -16.51
C GLU A 96 39.87 -40.45 -15.26
N ASN A 97 39.35 -41.52 -14.65
CA ASN A 97 38.61 -41.44 -13.39
C ASN A 97 39.47 -40.89 -12.25
N ASN A 98 40.75 -41.28 -12.19
CA ASN A 98 41.71 -40.70 -11.24
C ASN A 98 41.97 -39.21 -11.50
N LYS A 99 42.10 -38.78 -12.76
CA LYS A 99 42.22 -37.36 -13.15
C LYS A 99 40.93 -36.56 -12.87
N LEU A 100 39.77 -37.20 -12.93
CA LEU A 100 38.49 -36.58 -12.57
C LEU A 100 38.38 -36.43 -11.04
N SER A 101 38.78 -37.47 -10.30
CA SER A 101 38.79 -37.49 -8.83
C SER A 101 39.70 -36.38 -8.26
N THR A 102 40.92 -36.20 -8.77
CA THR A 102 41.79 -35.10 -8.34
C THR A 102 41.16 -33.73 -8.61
N ARG A 103 40.60 -33.51 -9.81
CA ARG A 103 39.85 -32.27 -10.12
C ARG A 103 38.67 -32.04 -9.17
N CYS A 104 37.94 -33.09 -8.79
CA CYS A 104 36.88 -32.99 -7.78
C CYS A 104 37.43 -32.59 -6.41
N THR A 105 38.58 -33.12 -5.98
CA THR A 105 39.22 -32.69 -4.72
C THR A 105 39.74 -31.24 -4.78
N ASP A 106 40.28 -30.79 -5.92
CA ASP A 106 40.74 -29.41 -6.11
C ASP A 106 39.57 -28.42 -6.09
N LEU A 107 38.46 -28.74 -6.76
CA LEU A 107 37.24 -27.94 -6.74
C LEU A 107 36.62 -27.88 -5.33
N LEU A 108 36.66 -28.97 -4.56
CA LEU A 108 36.24 -28.96 -3.15
C LEU A 108 37.15 -28.08 -2.28
N ASN A 109 38.47 -28.12 -2.51
CA ASN A 109 39.43 -27.26 -1.83
C ASN A 109 39.21 -25.77 -2.16
N ASP A 110 38.90 -25.43 -3.41
CA ASP A 110 38.60 -24.06 -3.83
C ASP A 110 37.26 -23.55 -3.32
N LEU A 111 36.20 -24.39 -3.32
CA LEU A 111 34.94 -24.07 -2.64
C LEU A 111 35.14 -23.79 -1.15
N GLU A 112 36.05 -24.52 -0.49
CA GLU A 112 36.35 -24.32 0.93
C GLU A 112 37.21 -23.06 1.18
N LYS A 113 38.11 -22.69 0.26
CA LYS A 113 38.77 -21.36 0.27
C LYS A 113 37.73 -20.23 0.12
N LEU A 114 36.79 -20.38 -0.81
CA LEU A 114 35.72 -19.40 -1.04
C LEU A 114 34.80 -19.25 0.17
N ARG A 115 34.39 -20.35 0.84
CA ARG A 115 33.63 -20.27 2.11
C ARG A 115 34.37 -19.52 3.21
N LYS A 116 35.69 -19.71 3.32
CA LYS A 116 36.53 -18.99 4.30
C LYS A 116 36.62 -17.50 4.00
N GLN A 117 36.73 -17.12 2.72
CA GLN A 117 36.65 -15.72 2.29
C GLN A 117 35.25 -15.13 2.54
N GLU A 118 34.18 -15.85 2.20
CA GLU A 118 32.80 -15.42 2.43
C GLU A 118 32.51 -15.22 3.93
N ALA A 119 33.05 -16.08 4.80
CA ALA A 119 32.99 -15.92 6.24
C ALA A 119 33.83 -14.73 6.77
N HIS A 120 34.91 -14.35 6.08
CA HIS A 120 35.66 -13.11 6.36
C HIS A 120 34.83 -11.88 6.00
N TRP A 121 34.34 -11.81 4.75
CA TRP A 121 33.49 -10.72 4.27
C TRP A 121 32.22 -10.56 5.11
N ARG A 122 31.61 -11.64 5.59
CA ARG A 122 30.48 -11.56 6.54
C ARG A 122 30.88 -10.90 7.88
N LYS A 123 32.05 -11.22 8.45
CA LYS A 123 32.55 -10.58 9.69
C LYS A 123 32.89 -9.10 9.47
N GLU A 124 33.52 -8.77 8.35
CA GLU A 124 33.81 -7.37 7.99
C GLU A 124 32.52 -6.59 7.76
N LYS A 125 31.53 -7.17 7.07
CA LYS A 125 30.21 -6.56 6.91
C LYS A 125 29.56 -6.28 8.27
N TYR A 126 29.53 -7.23 9.20
CA TYR A 126 29.00 -6.96 10.54
C TYR A 126 29.77 -5.85 11.29
N SER A 127 31.08 -5.73 11.05
CA SER A 127 31.91 -4.64 11.59
C SER A 127 31.62 -3.28 10.94
N THR A 128 31.37 -3.23 9.62
CA THR A 128 30.96 -2.00 8.93
C THR A 128 29.53 -1.60 9.29
N ASP A 129 28.60 -2.55 9.35
CA ASP A 129 27.19 -2.31 9.69
C ASP A 129 27.07 -1.79 11.14
N ALA A 130 27.87 -2.32 12.07
CA ALA A 130 27.95 -1.80 13.44
C ALA A 130 28.52 -0.37 13.51
N LYS A 131 29.53 -0.04 12.68
CA LYS A 131 30.07 1.33 12.58
C LYS A 131 29.09 2.30 11.94
N ILE A 132 28.39 1.88 10.87
CA ILE A 132 27.33 2.65 10.21
C ILE A 132 26.24 2.97 11.23
N LYS A 133 25.76 1.98 11.97
CA LYS A 133 24.77 2.21 13.03
C LYS A 133 25.27 3.19 14.10
N ALA A 134 26.51 3.07 14.55
CA ALA A 134 27.07 4.04 15.51
C ALA A 134 27.14 5.47 14.92
N PHE A 135 27.41 5.63 13.62
CA PHE A 135 27.33 6.94 12.96
C PHE A 135 25.88 7.43 12.78
N GLU A 136 24.91 6.54 12.54
CA GLU A 136 23.48 6.87 12.52
C GLU A 136 22.99 7.36 13.88
N ASP A 137 23.32 6.63 14.96
CA ASP A 137 22.99 7.01 16.34
C ASP A 137 23.62 8.37 16.70
N ASN A 138 24.90 8.60 16.35
CA ASN A 138 25.58 9.89 16.53
C ASN A 138 24.94 11.03 15.70
N LEU A 139 24.51 10.76 14.47
CA LEU A 139 23.81 11.75 13.63
C LEU A 139 22.41 12.08 14.17
N ILE A 140 21.73 11.12 14.80
CA ILE A 140 20.46 11.32 15.50
C ILE A 140 20.67 12.16 16.77
N GLU A 141 21.78 11.97 17.50
CA GLU A 141 22.14 12.80 18.65
C GLU A 141 22.47 14.24 18.24
N ALA A 142 23.37 14.43 17.26
CA ALA A 142 23.71 15.76 16.74
C ALA A 142 22.48 16.53 16.20
N ARG A 143 21.51 15.83 15.57
CA ARG A 143 20.23 16.44 15.16
C ARG A 143 19.41 16.95 16.34
N LYS A 144 19.35 16.21 17.45
CA LYS A 144 18.68 16.67 18.69
C LYS A 144 19.39 17.86 19.30
N GLU A 145 20.72 17.90 19.30
CA GLU A 145 21.48 19.05 19.79
C GLU A 145 21.22 20.30 18.94
N VAL A 146 21.10 20.16 17.62
CA VAL A 146 20.71 21.24 16.71
C VAL A 146 19.27 21.67 16.96
N GLU A 147 18.31 20.76 17.16
CA GLU A 147 16.91 21.10 17.49
C GLU A 147 16.79 21.83 18.85
N VAL A 148 17.53 21.38 19.86
CA VAL A 148 17.67 22.05 21.16
C VAL A 148 18.33 23.43 21.01
N SER A 149 19.30 23.58 20.11
CA SER A 149 19.95 24.87 19.85
C SER A 149 19.03 25.83 19.07
N GLN A 150 18.25 25.31 18.11
CA GLN A 150 17.26 26.09 17.36
C GLN A 150 16.10 26.55 18.25
N SER A 151 15.62 25.70 19.16
CA SER A 151 14.58 26.10 20.13
C SER A 151 15.09 27.15 21.12
N LYS A 152 16.35 27.07 21.59
CA LYS A 152 17.01 28.15 22.34
C LYS A 152 17.11 29.45 21.53
N TYR A 153 17.52 29.37 20.26
CA TYR A 153 17.58 30.53 19.36
C TYR A 153 16.21 31.17 19.14
N ASN A 154 15.18 30.36 18.88
CA ASN A 154 13.80 30.83 18.71
C ASN A 154 13.28 31.51 19.99
N ALA A 155 13.57 30.95 21.18
CA ALA A 155 13.21 31.56 22.46
C ALA A 155 13.93 32.89 22.72
N LEU A 156 15.22 33.00 22.38
CA LEU A 156 15.98 34.25 22.47
C LEU A 156 15.48 35.29 21.45
N SER A 157 15.12 34.86 20.24
CA SER A 157 14.54 35.72 19.20
C SER A 157 13.16 36.26 19.63
N LEU A 158 12.32 35.44 20.26
CA LEU A 158 11.06 35.87 20.86
C LEU A 158 11.28 36.85 22.03
N GLN A 159 12.27 36.62 22.89
CA GLN A 159 12.64 37.58 23.94
C GLN A 159 13.14 38.91 23.37
N LEU A 160 13.95 38.89 22.31
CA LEU A 160 14.43 40.08 21.60
C LEU A 160 13.27 40.84 20.95
N SER A 161 12.34 40.14 20.30
CA SER A 161 11.13 40.73 19.71
C SER A 161 10.26 41.40 20.78
N ASN A 162 10.00 40.72 21.90
CA ASN A 162 9.28 41.28 23.04
C ASN A 162 9.98 42.54 23.59
N LYS A 163 11.32 42.52 23.73
CA LYS A 163 12.10 43.68 24.17
C LYS A 163 12.09 44.83 23.17
N GLN A 164 12.06 44.53 21.87
CA GLN A 164 11.87 45.55 20.83
C GLN A 164 10.48 46.20 20.94
N THR A 165 9.41 45.44 21.21
CA THR A 165 8.08 46.02 21.45
C THR A 165 7.99 46.83 22.75
N GLU A 166 8.67 46.39 23.82
CA GLU A 166 8.77 47.15 25.07
C GLU A 166 9.53 48.48 24.89
N LEU A 167 10.58 48.48 24.04
CA LEU A 167 11.32 49.69 23.69
C LEU A 167 10.46 50.65 22.87
N ILE A 168 9.76 50.16 21.83
CA ILE A 168 8.85 50.96 21.01
C ILE A 168 7.74 51.60 21.86
N GLN A 169 7.16 50.87 22.82
CA GLN A 169 6.19 51.44 23.76
C GLN A 169 6.81 52.55 24.61
N LYS A 170 8.01 52.35 25.16
CA LYS A 170 8.70 53.38 25.95
C LYS A 170 9.06 54.61 25.12
N ASP A 171 9.45 54.45 23.85
CA ASP A 171 9.68 55.56 22.94
C ASP A 171 8.37 56.32 22.67
N MET A 172 7.24 55.62 22.48
CA MET A 172 5.92 56.25 22.39
C MET A 172 5.58 57.03 23.66
N ASP A 173 5.75 56.44 24.85
CA ASP A 173 5.51 57.08 26.15
C ASP A 173 6.41 58.32 26.34
N ILE A 174 7.69 58.23 25.97
CA ILE A 174 8.65 59.35 25.98
C ILE A 174 8.21 60.45 25.00
N THR A 175 7.68 60.13 23.82
CA THR A 175 7.14 61.16 22.91
C THR A 175 5.84 61.80 23.41
N LEU A 176 5.04 61.08 24.21
CA LEU A 176 3.86 61.64 24.87
C LEU A 176 4.28 62.62 25.98
N VAL A 177 5.13 62.18 26.92
CA VAL A 177 5.65 63.03 28.01
C VAL A 177 6.39 64.26 27.47
N ARG A 178 7.10 64.15 26.33
CA ARG A 178 7.71 65.31 25.64
C ARG A 178 6.68 66.31 25.11
N LYS A 179 5.50 65.86 24.64
CA LYS A 179 4.40 66.74 24.22
C LYS A 179 3.75 67.40 25.43
N GLU A 180 3.42 66.63 26.46
CA GLU A 180 2.84 67.14 27.71
C GLU A 180 3.75 68.19 28.36
N LEU A 181 5.07 67.95 28.41
CA LEU A 181 6.05 68.92 28.88
C LEU A 181 6.13 70.17 27.98
N GLN A 182 6.00 70.02 26.65
CA GLN A 182 5.97 71.16 25.73
C GLN A 182 4.68 72.00 25.87
N GLU A 183 3.54 71.35 26.11
CA GLU A 183 2.26 71.98 26.39
C GLU A 183 2.29 72.71 27.74
N LEU A 184 2.80 72.08 28.80
CA LEU A 184 3.05 72.72 30.10
C LEU A 184 4.01 73.90 29.99
N GLN A 185 5.08 73.81 29.19
CA GLN A 185 5.98 74.95 28.95
C GLN A 185 5.27 76.10 28.22
N ASN A 186 4.32 75.81 27.33
CA ASN A 186 3.55 76.82 26.62
C ASN A 186 2.48 77.47 27.52
N LEU A 187 1.79 76.69 28.35
CA LEU A 187 0.90 77.18 29.41
C LEU A 187 1.67 78.04 30.42
N TYR A 188 2.88 77.65 30.81
CA TYR A 188 3.73 78.46 31.68
C TYR A 188 4.12 79.81 31.03
N LYS A 189 4.47 79.83 29.75
CA LYS A 189 4.72 81.07 29.00
C LYS A 189 3.48 81.97 28.98
N GLN A 190 2.30 81.42 28.72
CA GLN A 190 1.02 82.14 28.73
C GLN A 190 0.70 82.71 30.13
N ASN A 191 0.85 81.90 31.18
CA ASN A 191 0.63 82.35 32.55
C ASN A 191 1.65 83.43 32.97
N SER A 192 2.90 83.33 32.51
CA SER A 192 3.91 84.40 32.68
C SER A 192 3.47 85.70 32.00
N THR A 193 2.99 85.66 30.75
CA THR A 193 2.46 86.86 30.08
C THR A 193 1.20 87.42 30.77
N HIS A 194 0.32 86.58 31.32
CA HIS A 194 -0.81 87.05 32.12
C HIS A 194 -0.38 87.65 33.47
N THR A 195 0.69 87.13 34.07
CA THR A 195 1.26 87.68 35.32
C THR A 195 1.91 89.04 35.04
N ALA A 196 2.59 89.21 33.90
CA ALA A 196 3.09 90.51 33.45
C ALA A 196 1.96 91.52 33.18
N GLN A 197 0.89 91.11 32.48
CA GLN A 197 -0.30 91.94 32.26
C GLN A 197 -0.99 92.34 33.58
N GLN A 198 -1.04 91.45 34.56
CA GLN A 198 -1.54 91.77 35.90
C GLN A 198 -0.63 92.75 36.65
N ALA A 199 0.69 92.60 36.53
CA ALA A 199 1.66 93.54 37.12
C ALA A 199 1.56 94.94 36.48
N GLU A 200 1.43 95.03 35.16
CA GLU A 200 1.19 96.29 34.43
C GLU A 200 -0.12 96.95 34.87
N LEU A 201 -1.21 96.17 35.00
CA LEU A 201 -2.50 96.68 35.49
C LEU A 201 -2.41 97.17 36.94
N ILE A 202 -1.71 96.44 37.82
CA ILE A 202 -1.46 96.86 39.21
C ILE A 202 -0.64 98.16 39.23
N GLN A 203 0.38 98.30 38.36
CA GLN A 203 1.17 99.51 38.26
C GLN A 203 0.33 100.70 37.76
N GLN A 204 -0.53 100.50 36.76
CA GLN A 204 -1.47 101.52 36.29
C GLN A 204 -2.45 101.97 37.39
N LEU A 205 -3.00 101.01 38.15
CA LEU A 205 -3.88 101.29 39.30
C LEU A 205 -3.14 102.00 40.45
N GLN A 206 -1.87 101.68 40.69
CA GLN A 206 -1.03 102.37 41.67
C GLN A 206 -0.73 103.81 41.25
N VAL A 207 -0.38 104.05 39.99
CA VAL A 207 -0.18 105.41 39.44
C VAL A 207 -1.48 106.22 39.54
N LEU A 208 -2.60 105.67 39.10
CA LEU A 208 -3.91 106.33 39.19
C LEU A 208 -4.30 106.66 40.64
N ASN A 209 -3.99 105.78 41.61
CA ASN A 209 -4.22 106.04 43.04
C ASN A 209 -3.30 107.14 43.58
N MET A 210 -2.03 107.18 43.18
CA MET A 210 -1.10 108.26 43.53
C MET A 210 -1.54 109.61 42.96
N ASP A 211 -1.98 109.65 41.70
CA ASP A 211 -2.53 110.86 41.08
C ASP A 211 -3.84 111.29 41.75
N THR A 212 -4.72 110.34 42.11
CA THR A 212 -5.95 110.63 42.88
C THR A 212 -5.62 111.23 44.24
N GLN A 213 -4.68 110.64 45.00
CA GLN A 213 -4.23 111.17 46.30
C GLN A 213 -3.51 112.52 46.19
N LYS A 214 -2.90 112.81 45.03
CA LYS A 214 -2.28 114.10 44.73
C LYS A 214 -3.34 115.16 44.39
N VAL A 215 -4.37 114.81 43.63
CA VAL A 215 -5.52 115.69 43.37
C VAL A 215 -6.27 115.99 44.67
N LEU A 216 -6.50 114.99 45.52
CA LEU A 216 -7.12 115.18 46.84
C LEU A 216 -6.28 116.12 47.73
N ARG A 217 -4.96 115.90 47.84
CA ARG A 217 -4.10 116.83 48.60
C ARG A 217 -4.08 118.24 48.01
N ASN A 218 -4.05 118.39 46.69
CA ASN A 218 -4.17 119.70 46.06
C ASN A 218 -5.52 120.39 46.40
N GLN A 219 -6.62 119.63 46.53
CA GLN A 219 -7.92 120.14 46.97
C GLN A 219 -7.92 120.49 48.48
N GLU A 220 -7.29 119.68 49.33
CA GLU A 220 -7.09 119.97 50.75
C GLU A 220 -6.25 121.25 50.96
N ASP A 221 -5.17 121.43 50.18
CA ASP A 221 -4.32 122.63 50.18
C ASP A 221 -5.12 123.86 49.71
N VAL A 222 -5.93 123.74 48.64
CA VAL A 222 -6.80 124.82 48.16
C VAL A 222 -7.85 125.19 49.19
N HIS A 223 -8.59 124.23 49.75
CA HIS A 223 -9.59 124.49 50.80
C HIS A 223 -8.96 125.03 52.09
N THR A 224 -7.70 124.68 52.39
CA THR A 224 -6.94 125.28 53.49
C THR A 224 -6.58 126.73 53.19
N ALA A 225 -6.14 127.05 51.97
CA ALA A 225 -5.87 128.41 51.54
C ALA A 225 -7.15 129.28 51.49
N GLU A 226 -8.28 128.74 51.02
CA GLU A 226 -9.59 129.36 51.09
C GLU A 226 -10.01 129.62 52.54
N SER A 227 -9.88 128.63 53.43
CA SER A 227 -10.19 128.78 54.86
C SER A 227 -9.34 129.86 55.54
N ILE A 228 -8.05 129.94 55.21
CA ILE A 228 -7.15 131.01 55.67
C ILE A 228 -7.58 132.37 55.10
N SER A 229 -8.07 132.42 53.85
CA SER A 229 -8.61 133.63 53.22
C SER A 229 -9.89 134.10 53.92
N TYR A 230 -10.85 133.20 54.17
CA TYR A 230 -12.08 133.49 54.91
C TYR A 230 -11.78 133.92 56.35
N GLN A 231 -10.82 133.29 57.03
CA GLN A 231 -10.40 133.71 58.38
C GLN A 231 -9.77 135.12 58.38
N LYS A 232 -8.97 135.47 57.35
CA LYS A 232 -8.44 136.83 57.19
C LYS A 232 -9.56 137.83 56.96
N LEU A 233 -10.48 137.55 56.04
CA LEU A 233 -11.63 138.42 55.74
C LEU A 233 -12.54 138.60 56.98
N TYR A 234 -12.76 137.55 57.76
CA TYR A 234 -13.49 137.62 59.03
C TYR A 234 -12.75 138.49 60.06
N ASN A 235 -11.42 138.35 60.17
CA ASN A 235 -10.61 139.17 61.06
C ASN A 235 -10.62 140.66 60.64
N GLU A 236 -10.51 140.95 59.35
CA GLU A 236 -10.63 142.31 58.80
C GLU A 236 -12.02 142.90 59.10
N LEU A 237 -13.10 142.15 58.83
CA LEU A 237 -14.47 142.57 59.13
C LEU A 237 -14.69 142.79 60.64
N HIS A 238 -14.08 141.96 61.50
CA HIS A 238 -14.13 142.13 62.95
C HIS A 238 -13.36 143.38 63.42
N ILE A 239 -12.20 143.68 62.83
CA ILE A 239 -11.45 144.92 63.07
C ILE A 239 -12.28 146.14 62.63
N CYS A 240 -12.92 146.09 61.45
CA CYS A 240 -13.84 147.12 61.00
C CYS A 240 -15.04 147.29 61.95
N PHE A 241 -15.62 146.19 62.44
CA PHE A 241 -16.72 146.22 63.40
C PHE A 241 -16.33 146.87 64.73
N GLU A 242 -15.22 146.44 65.36
CA GLU A 242 -14.74 147.03 66.61
C GLU A 242 -14.29 148.50 66.43
N THR A 243 -13.77 148.86 65.26
CA THR A 243 -13.47 150.27 64.92
C THR A 243 -14.75 151.10 64.82
N THR A 244 -15.78 150.61 64.12
CA THR A 244 -17.09 151.28 64.02
C THR A 244 -17.79 151.39 65.37
N LYS A 245 -17.72 150.35 66.19
CA LYS A 245 -18.23 150.31 67.57
C LYS A 245 -17.50 151.28 68.51
N SER A 246 -16.19 151.44 68.34
CA SER A 246 -15.40 152.48 69.04
C SER A 246 -15.80 153.89 68.58
N ASN A 247 -15.98 154.11 67.28
CA ASN A 247 -16.47 155.37 66.73
C ASN A 247 -17.91 155.68 67.20
N GLU A 248 -18.79 154.68 67.29
CA GLU A 248 -20.13 154.81 67.86
C GLU A 248 -20.08 155.19 69.34
N ALA A 249 -19.18 154.57 70.12
CA ALA A 249 -18.97 154.93 71.52
C ALA A 249 -18.47 156.38 71.67
N MET A 250 -17.54 156.84 70.82
CA MET A 250 -17.10 158.25 70.80
C MET A 250 -18.22 159.21 70.39
N LEU A 251 -19.07 158.84 69.42
CA LEU A 251 -20.23 159.63 69.03
C LEU A 251 -21.27 159.70 70.16
N ARG A 252 -21.54 158.60 70.87
CA ARG A 252 -22.39 158.57 72.07
C ARG A 252 -21.82 159.46 73.18
N GLN A 253 -20.51 159.40 73.43
CA GLN A 253 -19.84 160.28 74.40
C GLN A 253 -19.95 161.76 74.00
N SER A 254 -19.84 162.08 72.70
CA SER A 254 -20.05 163.43 72.17
C SER A 254 -21.50 163.90 72.36
N VAL A 255 -22.49 163.05 72.11
CA VAL A 255 -23.91 163.34 72.34
C VAL A 255 -24.19 163.60 73.83
N VAL A 256 -23.62 162.80 74.75
CA VAL A 256 -23.73 163.06 76.20
C VAL A 256 -23.12 164.42 76.57
N ASN A 257 -21.90 164.71 76.10
CA ASN A 257 -21.25 166.01 76.35
C ASN A 257 -22.05 167.21 75.79
N LEU A 258 -22.83 167.02 74.72
CA LEU A 258 -23.73 168.03 74.17
C LEU A 258 -25.05 168.15 74.96
N GLN A 259 -25.57 167.04 75.51
CA GLN A 259 -26.72 167.07 76.42
C GLN A 259 -26.37 167.76 77.75
N ASP A 260 -25.18 167.56 78.29
CA ASP A 260 -24.71 168.26 79.50
C ASP A 260 -24.56 169.77 79.26
N GLN A 261 -24.06 170.18 78.10
CA GLN A 261 -24.02 171.61 77.69
C GLN A 261 -25.43 172.20 77.54
N LEU A 262 -26.40 171.43 77.01
CA LEU A 262 -27.79 171.85 76.93
C LEU A 262 -28.39 172.06 78.32
N LEU A 263 -28.23 171.09 79.23
CA LEU A 263 -28.68 171.16 80.63
C LEU A 263 -28.07 172.35 81.38
N GLN A 264 -26.80 172.66 81.14
CA GLN A 264 -26.14 173.84 81.71
C GLN A 264 -26.79 175.15 81.21
N LYS A 265 -27.16 175.24 79.92
CA LYS A 265 -27.86 176.39 79.35
C LYS A 265 -29.33 176.48 79.79
N GLU A 266 -29.99 175.36 80.06
CA GLU A 266 -31.32 175.34 80.66
C GLU A 266 -31.32 175.82 82.12
N GLN A 267 -30.30 175.45 82.92
CA GLN A 267 -30.13 176.00 84.28
C GLN A 267 -29.84 177.51 84.30
N GLU A 268 -29.10 178.04 83.35
CA GLU A 268 -28.90 179.49 83.20
C GLU A 268 -30.23 180.20 82.86
N ASN A 269 -31.02 179.63 81.95
CA ASN A 269 -32.35 180.15 81.61
C ASN A 269 -33.34 180.11 82.78
N ALA A 270 -33.31 179.05 83.61
CA ALA A 270 -34.16 178.95 84.79
C ALA A 270 -33.88 180.08 85.80
N LYS A 271 -32.60 180.34 86.11
CA LYS A 271 -32.15 181.39 87.04
C LYS A 271 -32.45 182.82 86.56
N LEU A 272 -32.58 183.02 85.25
CA LEU A 272 -32.99 184.31 84.68
C LEU A 272 -34.51 184.49 84.66
N LYS A 273 -35.31 183.41 84.54
CA LYS A 273 -36.78 183.48 84.64
C LYS A 273 -37.26 183.80 86.06
N GLU A 274 -36.63 183.22 87.08
CA GLU A 274 -37.05 183.36 88.48
C GLU A 274 -37.05 184.81 89.00
N LYS A 275 -36.19 185.69 88.46
CA LYS A 275 -36.12 187.11 88.83
C LYS A 275 -37.11 188.04 88.12
N LEU A 276 -37.84 187.56 87.12
CA LEU A 276 -38.72 188.42 86.30
C LEU A 276 -40.21 188.32 86.65
N GLN A 277 -40.58 187.51 87.67
CA GLN A 277 -41.99 187.20 87.96
C GLN A 277 -42.56 187.94 89.20
N GLU A 278 -41.99 189.10 89.53
CA GLU A 278 -42.54 190.03 90.53
C GLU A 278 -42.96 191.39 89.88
N SER A 279 -43.39 191.37 88.60
CA SER A 279 -44.13 192.50 87.98
C SER A 279 -44.94 192.08 86.72
N GLN A 280 -46.25 192.35 86.74
CA GLN A 280 -47.19 192.54 85.61
C GLN A 280 -47.24 191.53 84.41
N GLY A 281 -48.18 190.59 84.46
CA GLY A 281 -49.38 190.52 83.59
C GLY A 281 -49.32 190.43 82.03
N ALA A 282 -49.63 189.22 81.51
CA ALA A 282 -50.32 188.91 80.23
C ALA A 282 -49.63 189.24 78.86
N PRO A 283 -50.07 188.69 77.69
CA PRO A 283 -50.64 187.36 77.37
C PRO A 283 -49.92 186.61 76.20
N HIS A 284 -50.54 185.52 75.70
CA HIS A 284 -50.36 184.71 74.45
C HIS A 284 -50.05 185.47 73.11
N PRO A 285 -49.72 184.80 71.93
CA PRO A 285 -49.87 183.37 71.51
C PRO A 285 -48.73 182.74 70.60
N LEU A 286 -49.07 181.59 69.97
CA LEU A 286 -48.68 180.88 68.70
C LEU A 286 -47.77 181.57 67.63
N SER A 287 -47.14 180.90 66.63
CA SER A 287 -47.60 179.88 65.63
C SER A 287 -46.43 178.96 65.13
N GLN A 288 -46.58 177.73 64.56
CA GLN A 288 -47.24 177.25 63.29
C GLN A 288 -46.58 177.78 61.99
N GLU A 289 -46.44 177.07 60.85
CA GLU A 289 -46.71 175.67 60.35
C GLU A 289 -45.89 175.47 59.00
N SER A 290 -45.98 174.53 58.04
CA SER A 290 -46.79 173.32 57.68
C SER A 290 -46.15 172.54 56.48
N ASP A 291 -46.21 171.18 56.43
CA ASP A 291 -46.57 170.25 55.30
C ASP A 291 -46.02 170.38 53.82
N PRO A 292 -46.34 169.45 52.86
CA PRO A 292 -46.49 167.97 52.88
C PRO A 292 -45.90 167.17 51.65
N ASP A 293 -46.05 165.83 51.67
CA ASP A 293 -46.25 164.83 50.56
C ASP A 293 -45.34 164.68 49.30
N TYR A 294 -45.11 163.42 48.84
CA TYR A 294 -45.40 162.88 47.48
C TYR A 294 -45.09 161.34 47.31
N SER A 295 -45.25 160.79 46.09
CA SER A 295 -45.27 159.34 45.72
C SER A 295 -44.55 159.05 44.38
N THR A 296 -44.36 157.77 43.94
CA THR A 296 -44.46 157.24 42.52
C THR A 296 -43.42 156.19 42.00
N GLN A 297 -43.91 155.01 41.57
CA GLN A 297 -43.53 154.04 40.45
C GLN A 297 -42.10 153.46 40.11
N VAL A 298 -42.03 152.11 39.93
CA VAL A 298 -41.73 151.25 38.71
C VAL A 298 -40.49 151.53 37.79
N PRO A 299 -39.82 150.57 37.05
CA PRO A 299 -39.51 149.11 37.21
C PRO A 299 -37.99 148.79 37.04
N TYR A 300 -37.57 147.49 36.93
CA TYR A 300 -36.79 146.92 35.79
C TYR A 300 -36.36 145.43 35.98
N HIS A 301 -36.49 144.64 34.91
CA HIS A 301 -35.85 143.34 34.61
C HIS A 301 -35.12 143.51 33.24
N PRO A 302 -34.28 142.57 32.73
CA PRO A 302 -33.73 141.33 33.29
C PRO A 302 -32.18 141.21 33.12
N SER A 303 -31.59 140.03 33.40
CA SER A 303 -30.42 139.55 32.64
C SER A 303 -30.54 138.04 32.32
N LEU A 304 -31.08 137.73 31.13
CA LEU A 304 -31.29 136.35 30.66
C LEU A 304 -29.97 135.60 30.34
N SER A 305 -28.86 136.34 30.21
CA SER A 305 -27.53 135.86 29.85
C SER A 305 -26.96 134.77 30.80
N SER A 306 -27.26 134.81 32.10
CA SER A 306 -26.72 133.79 33.04
C SER A 306 -27.29 132.39 32.77
N LEU A 307 -28.60 132.31 32.50
CA LEU A 307 -29.25 131.05 32.14
C LEU A 307 -28.87 130.60 30.72
N GLU A 308 -28.71 131.55 29.79
CA GLU A 308 -28.25 131.25 28.43
C GLU A 308 -26.81 130.71 28.41
N THR A 309 -25.90 131.26 29.23
CA THR A 309 -24.52 130.75 29.39
C THR A 309 -24.53 129.33 29.98
N LEU A 310 -25.39 129.06 30.97
CA LEU A 310 -25.56 127.71 31.53
C LEU A 310 -26.10 126.72 30.49
N MET A 311 -27.10 127.13 29.69
CA MET A 311 -27.67 126.32 28.61
C MET A 311 -26.69 126.10 27.44
N VAL A 312 -25.82 127.05 27.14
CA VAL A 312 -24.73 126.87 26.15
C VAL A 312 -23.68 125.89 26.67
N SER A 313 -23.31 125.97 27.95
CA SER A 313 -22.41 124.99 28.60
C SER A 313 -22.99 123.57 28.58
N GLN A 314 -24.28 123.43 28.93
CA GLN A 314 -24.94 122.12 28.89
C GLN A 314 -25.16 121.61 27.45
N LYS A 315 -25.35 122.48 26.46
CA LYS A 315 -25.40 122.08 25.05
C LYS A 315 -24.05 121.58 24.55
N SER A 316 -22.94 122.27 24.81
CA SER A 316 -21.62 121.85 24.34
C SER A 316 -21.14 120.57 25.02
N GLU A 317 -21.52 120.34 26.29
CA GLU A 317 -21.26 119.07 26.98
C GLU A 317 -22.11 117.91 26.42
N ILE A 318 -23.39 118.15 26.10
CA ILE A 318 -24.24 117.15 25.41
C ILE A 318 -23.72 116.85 24.00
N GLU A 319 -23.28 117.86 23.25
CA GLU A 319 -22.72 117.73 21.89
C GLU A 319 -21.38 116.96 21.92
N TYR A 320 -20.51 117.25 22.90
CA TYR A 320 -19.28 116.49 23.16
C TYR A 320 -19.56 115.01 23.51
N LEU A 321 -20.59 114.74 24.33
CA LEU A 321 -21.01 113.39 24.67
C LEU A 321 -21.64 112.66 23.48
N GLN A 322 -22.39 113.36 22.62
CA GLN A 322 -22.94 112.81 21.38
C GLN A 322 -21.85 112.46 20.37
N GLU A 323 -20.84 113.31 20.18
CA GLU A 323 -19.71 113.00 19.28
C GLU A 323 -18.86 111.84 19.83
N LYS A 324 -18.67 111.75 21.16
CA LYS A 324 -18.07 110.56 21.81
C LYS A 324 -18.88 109.28 21.58
N LEU A 325 -20.20 109.35 21.66
CA LEU A 325 -21.10 108.20 21.46
C LEU A 325 -21.13 107.78 19.98
N LYS A 326 -21.05 108.73 19.05
CA LYS A 326 -20.88 108.50 17.62
C LYS A 326 -19.55 107.79 17.31
N ILE A 327 -18.42 108.28 17.84
CA ILE A 327 -17.10 107.62 17.71
C ILE A 327 -17.10 106.20 18.32
N ALA A 328 -17.83 105.98 19.42
CA ALA A 328 -17.99 104.66 20.01
C ALA A 328 -18.84 103.73 19.12
N ASN A 329 -19.92 104.25 18.51
CA ASN A 329 -20.76 103.50 17.58
C ASN A 329 -20.04 103.21 16.25
N GLU A 330 -19.21 104.11 15.73
CA GLU A 330 -18.38 103.87 14.54
C GLU A 330 -17.41 102.70 14.79
N LYS A 331 -16.74 102.66 15.95
CA LYS A 331 -15.86 101.54 16.36
C LYS A 331 -16.59 100.21 16.60
N LEU A 332 -17.87 100.26 16.96
CA LEU A 332 -18.74 99.08 17.03
C LEU A 332 -19.27 98.65 15.64
N SER A 333 -19.46 99.60 14.73
CA SER A 333 -19.98 99.35 13.37
C SER A 333 -18.96 98.70 12.43
N GLU A 334 -17.66 98.81 12.69
CA GLU A 334 -16.61 98.12 11.90
C GLU A 334 -16.58 96.59 12.10
N ASN A 335 -17.30 96.04 13.10
CA ASN A 335 -17.07 94.68 13.59
C ASN A 335 -18.18 93.64 13.33
N ILE A 336 -19.19 93.91 12.46
CA ILE A 336 -20.23 92.91 12.12
C ILE A 336 -20.45 92.71 10.61
N SER A 337 -19.52 91.97 10.00
CA SER A 337 -19.71 91.12 8.79
C SER A 337 -19.94 91.84 7.44
N PRO A 338 -19.65 91.19 6.28
CA PRO A 338 -20.37 89.98 5.85
C PRO A 338 -19.48 88.80 5.44
N SER A 339 -19.93 87.58 5.76
CA SER A 339 -19.37 86.35 5.16
C SER A 339 -19.89 86.14 3.73
N LYS A 340 -19.00 86.11 2.74
CA LYS A 340 -19.30 85.70 1.35
C LYS A 340 -18.07 84.93 0.82
N VAL A 341 -18.12 83.60 0.75
CA VAL A 341 -18.65 82.74 -0.36
C VAL A 341 -17.50 82.12 -1.16
N PHE A 342 -17.70 80.85 -1.53
CA PHE A 342 -17.05 80.00 -2.55
C PHE A 342 -16.19 80.71 -3.63
N SER A 343 -15.17 80.08 -4.23
CA SER A 343 -15.15 78.67 -4.70
C SER A 343 -13.74 78.12 -5.04
N GLU A 344 -13.70 76.85 -5.49
CA GLU A 344 -12.56 76.14 -6.13
C GLU A 344 -11.40 75.72 -5.21
N LYS A 345 -10.60 74.67 -5.46
CA LYS A 345 -10.64 73.44 -6.30
C LYS A 345 -9.67 72.44 -5.62
N SER A 346 -9.86 71.11 -5.41
CA SER A 346 -10.85 70.10 -5.83
C SER A 346 -10.86 69.76 -7.33
N ILE A 347 -10.69 68.52 -7.81
CA ILE A 347 -10.45 67.19 -7.20
C ILE A 347 -9.49 66.39 -8.10
N MET A 348 -8.54 65.65 -7.52
CA MET A 348 -8.03 64.32 -7.96
C MET A 348 -6.90 63.89 -7.00
N THR A 349 -6.79 62.68 -6.45
CA THR A 349 -7.56 61.41 -6.57
C THR A 349 -7.69 60.68 -5.19
N SER A 350 -8.62 59.71 -5.11
CA SER A 350 -8.63 58.46 -4.26
C SER A 350 -7.84 58.37 -2.92
N ALA A 351 -8.36 57.82 -1.81
CA ALA A 351 -9.67 57.18 -1.53
C ALA A 351 -9.92 56.99 0.00
N GLU A 352 -11.03 56.32 0.34
CA GLU A 352 -11.33 55.58 1.59
C GLU A 352 -11.44 56.32 2.95
N GLY A 353 -12.69 56.53 3.36
CA GLY A 353 -13.24 55.73 4.46
C GLY A 353 -13.01 56.19 5.91
N LYS A 354 -13.96 56.95 6.46
CA LYS A 354 -14.18 57.03 7.92
C LYS A 354 -15.67 56.95 8.24
N HIS A 355 -16.02 56.08 9.19
CA HIS A 355 -17.22 56.24 10.03
C HIS A 355 -16.80 56.25 11.50
N LYS A 356 -17.39 57.16 12.28
CA LYS A 356 -17.40 57.12 13.75
C LYS A 356 -18.83 56.78 14.18
N GLU A 357 -19.00 55.88 15.15
CA GLU A 357 -19.90 56.10 16.30
C GLU A 357 -19.75 54.98 17.36
N PRO A 358 -19.77 55.32 18.66
CA PRO A 358 -20.16 54.42 19.76
C PRO A 358 -21.67 54.62 20.08
N PRO A 359 -22.32 53.94 21.06
CA PRO A 359 -21.77 53.03 22.08
C PRO A 359 -22.59 51.73 22.34
N VAL A 360 -22.18 50.98 23.38
CA VAL A 360 -22.93 49.91 24.10
C VAL A 360 -23.41 48.68 23.31
N LYS A 361 -22.66 47.57 23.45
CA LYS A 361 -23.20 46.32 24.04
C LYS A 361 -22.09 45.47 24.65
N ARG A 362 -22.44 44.58 25.59
CA ARG A 362 -21.50 43.81 26.41
C ARG A 362 -20.83 42.68 25.63
N SER A 363 -19.50 42.64 25.65
CA SER A 363 -18.69 41.42 25.58
C SER A 363 -17.75 41.40 26.78
N ARG A 364 -17.61 40.26 27.45
CA ARG A 364 -16.75 40.11 28.65
C ARG A 364 -15.44 39.43 28.25
N SER A 365 -14.37 39.76 28.98
CA SER A 365 -13.06 39.07 29.00
C SER A 365 -12.42 38.73 27.65
N LEU A 366 -11.50 39.59 27.21
CA LEU A 366 -10.28 39.11 26.55
C LEU A 366 -9.28 38.73 27.64
N SER A 367 -8.87 37.47 27.67
CA SER A 367 -7.68 37.00 28.39
C SER A 367 -6.55 36.74 27.39
N PRO A 368 -5.27 36.73 27.81
CA PRO A 368 -4.15 36.52 26.89
C PRO A 368 -4.25 35.17 26.16
N LYS A 369 -3.90 35.15 24.88
CA LYS A 369 -3.74 33.88 24.13
C LYS A 369 -2.59 33.08 24.75
N SER A 370 -2.89 31.89 25.27
CA SER A 370 -1.88 30.91 25.67
C SER A 370 -1.20 30.28 24.45
N SER A 371 0.05 29.85 24.61
CA SER A 371 0.93 29.30 23.56
C SER A 371 0.56 27.86 23.12
N PHE A 372 -0.72 27.61 22.86
CA PHE A 372 -1.22 26.30 22.44
C PHE A 372 -1.35 26.15 20.92
N THR A 373 -1.51 27.27 20.19
CA THR A 373 -1.59 27.31 18.72
C THR A 373 -0.42 26.61 18.06
N ASP A 374 0.80 26.90 18.51
CA ASP A 374 2.05 26.39 17.96
C ASP A 374 2.15 24.86 18.14
N SER A 375 1.61 24.31 19.23
CA SER A 375 1.52 22.87 19.45
C SER A 375 0.48 22.20 18.55
N GLU A 376 -0.61 22.90 18.23
CA GLU A 376 -1.64 22.41 17.31
C GLU A 376 -1.17 22.51 15.85
N GLU A 377 -0.44 23.57 15.49
CA GLU A 377 0.15 23.79 14.17
C GLU A 377 1.31 22.83 13.89
N LEU A 378 2.25 22.62 14.83
CA LEU A 378 3.26 21.57 14.71
C LEU A 378 2.65 20.16 14.61
N ARG A 379 1.49 19.93 15.25
CA ARG A 379 0.75 18.66 15.14
C ARG A 379 0.05 18.53 13.79
N LYS A 380 -0.55 19.60 13.26
CA LYS A 380 -1.09 19.65 11.88
C LYS A 380 0.02 19.44 10.84
N LEU A 381 1.20 20.02 11.05
CA LEU A 381 2.38 19.86 10.21
C LEU A 381 2.87 18.39 10.26
N ARG A 382 3.02 17.80 11.45
CA ARG A 382 3.36 16.36 11.60
C ARG A 382 2.27 15.38 11.14
N ASN A 383 1.02 15.83 11.02
CA ASN A 383 -0.05 15.09 10.34
C ASN A 383 0.10 15.20 8.80
N ALA A 384 0.45 16.38 8.30
CA ALA A 384 0.70 16.61 6.87
C ALA A 384 1.94 15.88 6.37
N GLU A 385 3.05 15.89 7.13
CA GLU A 385 4.27 15.11 6.85
C GLU A 385 3.95 13.61 6.71
N ARG A 386 3.27 13.00 7.68
CA ARG A 386 2.84 11.60 7.59
C ARG A 386 1.84 11.36 6.46
N LYS A 387 1.03 12.35 6.08
CA LYS A 387 0.13 12.23 4.92
C LYS A 387 0.90 12.27 3.60
N ILE A 388 1.96 13.09 3.51
CA ILE A 388 2.90 13.10 2.38
C ILE A 388 3.64 11.75 2.30
N GLU A 389 4.25 11.30 3.41
CA GLU A 389 4.95 10.01 3.49
C GLU A 389 4.05 8.82 3.10
N ASN A 390 2.77 8.85 3.47
CA ASN A 390 1.78 7.84 3.06
C ASN A 390 1.37 7.96 1.58
N LEU A 391 1.31 9.17 1.02
CA LEU A 391 1.06 9.38 -0.41
C LEU A 391 2.27 8.99 -1.27
N GLU A 392 3.50 9.20 -0.79
CA GLU A 392 4.73 8.74 -1.42
C GLU A 392 4.81 7.21 -1.46
N LYS A 393 4.43 6.53 -0.36
CA LYS A 393 4.31 5.07 -0.34
C LYS A 393 3.21 4.55 -1.28
N ALA A 394 2.06 5.24 -1.36
CA ALA A 394 1.01 4.90 -2.32
C ALA A 394 1.45 5.11 -3.78
N LEU A 395 2.20 6.17 -4.06
CA LEU A 395 2.81 6.42 -5.37
C LEU A 395 3.83 5.33 -5.74
N GLN A 396 4.66 4.90 -4.78
CA GLN A 396 5.64 3.82 -4.99
C GLN A 396 4.95 2.48 -5.29
N LEU A 397 3.86 2.17 -4.58
CA LEU A 397 3.04 0.97 -4.86
C LEU A 397 2.38 1.05 -6.24
N LYS A 398 1.83 2.22 -6.62
CA LYS A 398 1.27 2.43 -7.96
C LYS A 398 2.30 2.44 -9.09
N SER A 399 3.56 2.78 -8.81
CA SER A 399 4.66 2.52 -9.76
C SER A 399 4.87 1.02 -9.92
N GLN A 400 4.97 0.27 -8.81
CA GLN A 400 5.15 -1.18 -8.85
C GLN A 400 4.00 -1.89 -9.60
N GLU A 401 2.74 -1.50 -9.39
CA GLU A 401 1.59 -2.00 -10.18
C GLU A 401 1.78 -1.73 -11.68
N ASN A 402 2.19 -0.51 -12.06
CA ASN A 402 2.44 -0.13 -13.45
C ASN A 402 3.67 -0.82 -14.07
N ASP A 403 4.64 -1.24 -13.26
CA ASP A 403 5.80 -2.00 -13.71
C ASP A 403 5.42 -3.50 -13.87
N GLU A 404 4.67 -4.08 -12.93
CA GLU A 404 4.14 -5.45 -13.01
C GLU A 404 3.16 -5.63 -14.20
N LEU A 405 2.28 -4.65 -14.45
CA LEU A 405 1.42 -4.61 -15.64
C LEU A 405 2.23 -4.51 -16.94
N ARG A 406 3.32 -3.73 -16.95
CA ARG A 406 4.20 -3.59 -18.13
C ARG A 406 4.94 -4.89 -18.43
N ASP A 407 5.41 -5.57 -17.39
CA ASP A 407 6.03 -6.89 -17.46
C ASP A 407 5.06 -7.96 -18.01
N ALA A 408 3.80 -7.95 -17.56
CA ALA A 408 2.76 -8.85 -18.08
C ALA A 408 2.43 -8.55 -19.56
N HIS A 409 2.30 -7.28 -19.92
CA HIS A 409 2.10 -6.86 -21.32
C HIS A 409 3.29 -7.23 -22.22
N GLU A 410 4.52 -7.04 -21.76
CA GLU A 410 5.72 -7.40 -22.53
C GLU A 410 5.81 -8.93 -22.73
N LYS A 411 5.55 -9.73 -21.69
CA LYS A 411 5.47 -11.21 -21.80
C LYS A 411 4.33 -11.68 -22.71
N ARG A 412 3.21 -10.96 -22.78
CA ARG A 412 2.12 -11.26 -23.75
C ARG A 412 2.53 -10.88 -25.18
N LYS A 413 3.30 -9.79 -25.35
CA LYS A 413 3.90 -9.36 -26.62
C LYS A 413 5.00 -10.30 -27.10
N GLU A 414 5.86 -10.82 -26.22
CA GLU A 414 6.84 -11.88 -26.51
C GLU A 414 6.15 -13.16 -26.98
N ARG A 415 5.13 -13.64 -26.25
CA ARG A 415 4.29 -14.79 -26.66
C ARG A 415 3.66 -14.56 -28.04
N LEU A 416 3.10 -13.38 -28.30
CA LEU A 416 2.53 -13.03 -29.61
C LEU A 416 3.58 -12.97 -30.72
N GLN A 417 4.78 -12.44 -30.45
CA GLN A 417 5.88 -12.42 -31.41
C GLN A 417 6.39 -13.83 -31.73
N MET A 418 6.54 -14.69 -30.72
CA MET A 418 6.87 -16.11 -30.90
C MET A 418 5.80 -16.87 -31.68
N LEU A 419 4.51 -16.58 -31.45
CA LEU A 419 3.42 -17.16 -32.24
C LEU A 419 3.47 -16.68 -33.70
N GLN A 420 3.79 -15.41 -33.94
CA GLN A 420 3.94 -14.84 -35.29
C GLN A 420 5.17 -15.36 -36.03
N THR A 421 6.30 -15.59 -35.35
CA THR A 421 7.49 -16.21 -35.97
C THR A 421 7.27 -17.70 -36.22
N ASN A 422 6.64 -18.43 -35.30
CA ASN A 422 6.25 -19.82 -35.50
C ASN A 422 5.25 -19.97 -36.66
N TYR A 423 4.21 -19.12 -36.72
CA TYR A 423 3.26 -19.11 -37.84
C TYR A 423 3.95 -18.76 -39.17
N ARG A 424 4.91 -17.82 -39.16
CA ARG A 424 5.72 -17.51 -40.36
C ARG A 424 6.59 -18.71 -40.76
N ALA A 425 7.24 -19.39 -39.82
CA ALA A 425 8.06 -20.56 -40.09
C ALA A 425 7.23 -21.73 -40.63
N VAL A 426 6.06 -22.02 -40.04
CA VAL A 426 5.11 -23.03 -40.54
C VAL A 426 4.56 -22.65 -41.91
N LYS A 427 4.30 -21.36 -42.18
CA LYS A 427 3.88 -20.89 -43.50
C LYS A 427 5.00 -20.99 -44.55
N GLU A 428 6.23 -20.65 -44.19
CA GLU A 428 7.39 -20.81 -45.09
C GLU A 428 7.69 -22.29 -45.34
N GLN A 429 7.50 -23.17 -44.35
CA GLN A 429 7.55 -24.63 -44.52
C GLN A 429 6.43 -25.12 -45.44
N LEU A 430 5.17 -24.74 -45.23
CA LEU A 430 4.06 -25.11 -46.12
C LEU A 430 4.36 -24.67 -47.56
N LYS A 431 4.82 -23.42 -47.73
CA LYS A 431 5.24 -22.89 -49.02
C LYS A 431 6.41 -23.67 -49.62
N GLN A 432 7.39 -24.12 -48.83
CA GLN A 432 8.45 -25.01 -49.31
C GLN A 432 7.95 -26.42 -49.68
N TRP A 433 6.89 -26.93 -49.05
CA TRP A 433 6.21 -28.16 -49.47
C TRP A 433 5.38 -27.97 -50.75
N GLU A 434 4.77 -26.79 -50.95
CA GLU A 434 4.00 -26.44 -52.16
C GLU A 434 4.92 -26.12 -53.36
N GLU A 435 5.94 -25.28 -53.18
CA GLU A 435 6.99 -24.98 -54.18
C GLU A 435 7.86 -26.22 -54.46
N GLY A 436 8.04 -27.10 -53.46
CA GLY A 436 8.62 -28.43 -53.59
C GLY A 436 7.72 -29.47 -54.26
N GLY A 437 6.49 -29.12 -54.65
CA GLY A 437 5.56 -30.00 -55.40
C GLY A 437 6.06 -30.38 -56.80
N GLY A 438 7.14 -29.76 -57.29
CA GLY A 438 7.81 -30.11 -58.54
C GLY A 438 8.74 -31.32 -58.44
N MET A 439 8.18 -32.52 -58.58
CA MET A 439 8.84 -33.78 -59.02
C MET A 439 10.37 -33.85 -58.79
N THR A 440 10.81 -34.24 -57.59
CA THR A 440 12.19 -34.67 -57.32
C THR A 440 12.19 -35.91 -56.43
N GLU A 441 12.86 -36.99 -56.85
CA GLU A 441 12.92 -38.25 -56.10
C GLU A 441 13.81 -38.15 -54.86
N ILE A 442 13.22 -37.84 -53.71
CA ILE A 442 13.89 -38.02 -52.41
C ILE A 442 13.74 -39.48 -51.97
N GLY A 443 14.85 -40.08 -51.51
CA GLY A 443 15.01 -41.53 -51.38
C GLY A 443 13.94 -42.22 -50.54
N LYS A 444 13.41 -43.33 -51.06
CA LYS A 444 12.49 -44.23 -50.36
C LYS A 444 13.15 -44.77 -49.09
N ILE A 445 12.79 -44.22 -47.93
CA ILE A 445 12.98 -44.90 -46.64
C ILE A 445 12.32 -46.28 -46.79
N ARG A 446 13.08 -47.35 -46.54
CA ARG A 446 12.55 -48.72 -46.66
C ARG A 446 11.45 -48.92 -45.63
N ARG A 447 10.20 -48.93 -46.10
CA ARG A 447 9.07 -49.50 -45.36
C ARG A 447 9.42 -50.96 -45.03
N ALA A 448 9.14 -51.40 -43.81
CA ALA A 448 9.28 -52.81 -43.43
C ALA A 448 8.43 -53.70 -44.35
N ASP A 449 8.83 -54.96 -44.50
CA ASP A 449 8.20 -55.90 -45.42
C ASP A 449 6.69 -56.05 -45.08
N PRO A 450 5.74 -55.94 -46.03
CA PRO A 450 4.30 -56.06 -45.79
C PRO A 450 3.80 -57.41 -45.22
N GLN A 451 4.68 -58.27 -44.72
CA GLN A 451 4.38 -59.42 -43.88
C GLN A 451 4.60 -59.12 -42.39
N GLN A 452 5.54 -58.25 -42.03
CA GLN A 452 5.79 -57.82 -40.64
C GLN A 452 4.73 -56.84 -40.13
N LEU A 453 4.26 -55.93 -41.01
CA LEU A 453 3.20 -54.95 -40.73
C LEU A 453 1.76 -55.55 -40.65
N ARG A 454 1.63 -56.87 -40.44
CA ARG A 454 0.34 -57.57 -40.29
C ARG A 454 0.03 -57.99 -38.86
N GLN A 455 0.94 -57.72 -37.93
CA GLN A 455 0.85 -58.17 -36.54
C GLN A 455 0.54 -57.02 -35.57
N GLU A 456 0.57 -55.78 -36.06
CA GLU A 456 0.09 -54.57 -35.39
C GLU A 456 -1.02 -53.96 -36.26
N ASP A 457 -2.16 -53.59 -35.65
CA ASP A 457 -3.22 -52.87 -36.36
C ASP A 457 -2.71 -51.47 -36.74
N CYS A 458 -2.34 -51.30 -38.01
CA CYS A 458 -1.82 -50.03 -38.52
C CYS A 458 -2.78 -48.86 -38.23
N ASP A 459 -4.08 -49.09 -38.33
CA ASP A 459 -5.11 -48.10 -38.04
C ASP A 459 -5.20 -47.78 -36.54
N ALA A 460 -4.89 -48.73 -35.64
CA ALA A 460 -4.75 -48.46 -34.21
C ALA A 460 -3.54 -47.55 -33.96
N VAL A 461 -2.37 -47.85 -34.53
CA VAL A 461 -1.16 -47.02 -34.37
C VAL A 461 -1.35 -45.61 -34.97
N TRP A 462 -2.10 -45.46 -36.07
CA TRP A 462 -2.48 -44.13 -36.59
C TRP A 462 -3.49 -43.40 -35.70
N ASN A 463 -4.43 -44.12 -35.07
CA ASN A 463 -5.37 -43.53 -34.12
C ASN A 463 -4.69 -43.13 -32.80
N GLU A 464 -3.77 -43.93 -32.27
CA GLU A 464 -2.85 -43.60 -31.16
C GLU A 464 -2.06 -42.32 -31.47
N LEU A 465 -1.38 -42.27 -32.62
CA LEU A 465 -0.59 -41.10 -33.02
C LEU A 465 -1.47 -39.86 -33.25
N ALA A 466 -2.70 -40.04 -33.76
CA ALA A 466 -3.68 -38.95 -33.89
C ALA A 466 -4.27 -38.52 -32.54
N TYR A 467 -4.41 -39.44 -31.58
CA TYR A 467 -4.80 -39.17 -30.20
C TYR A 467 -3.71 -38.36 -29.50
N PHE A 468 -2.48 -38.85 -29.41
CA PHE A 468 -1.37 -38.12 -28.79
C PHE A 468 -1.08 -36.78 -29.47
N LYS A 469 -1.26 -36.67 -30.79
CA LYS A 469 -1.14 -35.38 -31.50
C LYS A 469 -2.24 -34.40 -31.09
N ARG A 470 -3.48 -34.86 -30.89
CA ARG A 470 -4.61 -34.04 -30.43
C ARG A 470 -4.45 -33.67 -28.95
N GLU A 471 -4.05 -34.61 -28.12
CA GLU A 471 -3.79 -34.43 -26.69
C GLU A 471 -2.62 -33.46 -26.45
N ASN A 472 -1.53 -33.55 -27.20
CA ASN A 472 -0.40 -32.61 -27.09
C ASN A 472 -0.78 -31.20 -27.62
N GLN A 473 -1.66 -31.10 -28.62
CA GLN A 473 -2.26 -29.81 -29.01
C GLN A 473 -3.16 -29.23 -27.93
N GLU A 474 -4.02 -30.05 -27.33
CA GLU A 474 -4.91 -29.68 -26.23
C GLU A 474 -4.12 -29.26 -24.98
N LEU A 475 -3.11 -30.01 -24.57
CA LEU A 475 -2.19 -29.68 -23.48
C LEU A 475 -1.42 -28.37 -23.74
N MET A 476 -1.07 -28.07 -25.00
CA MET A 476 -0.43 -26.80 -25.36
C MET A 476 -1.40 -25.62 -25.28
N ILE A 477 -2.67 -25.81 -25.62
CA ILE A 477 -3.74 -24.81 -25.41
C ILE A 477 -4.01 -24.62 -23.92
N GLN A 478 -4.16 -25.70 -23.15
CA GLN A 478 -4.38 -25.65 -21.70
C GLN A 478 -3.20 -24.98 -20.98
N LYS A 479 -1.95 -25.29 -21.37
CA LYS A 479 -0.76 -24.59 -20.86
C LYS A 479 -0.82 -23.08 -21.15
N MET A 480 -1.18 -22.70 -22.38
CA MET A 480 -1.30 -21.28 -22.75
C MET A 480 -2.38 -20.58 -21.92
N ASN A 481 -3.54 -21.20 -21.74
CA ASN A 481 -4.63 -20.67 -20.91
C ASN A 481 -4.20 -20.52 -19.44
N LEU A 482 -3.54 -21.54 -18.87
CA LEU A 482 -3.00 -21.49 -17.50
C LEU A 482 -1.91 -20.42 -17.33
N GLU A 483 -1.12 -20.12 -18.37
CA GLU A 483 -0.16 -19.01 -18.39
C GLU A 483 -0.82 -17.63 -18.53
N GLU A 484 -2.02 -17.52 -19.12
CA GLU A 484 -2.80 -16.28 -19.09
C GLU A 484 -3.53 -16.12 -17.74
N GLU A 485 -4.18 -17.17 -17.22
CA GLU A 485 -4.80 -17.19 -15.88
C GLU A 485 -3.78 -16.84 -14.78
N LEU A 486 -2.54 -17.34 -14.85
CA LEU A 486 -1.49 -17.00 -13.88
C LEU A 486 -1.10 -15.52 -13.92
N ASP A 487 -1.14 -14.86 -15.08
CA ASP A 487 -0.82 -13.44 -15.20
C ASP A 487 -2.02 -12.57 -14.77
N GLU A 488 -3.25 -12.95 -15.11
CA GLU A 488 -4.46 -12.29 -14.60
C GLU A 488 -4.57 -12.39 -13.07
N LEU A 489 -4.27 -13.56 -12.49
CA LEU A 489 -4.22 -13.77 -11.04
C LEU A 489 -3.12 -12.95 -10.36
N LYS A 490 -1.93 -12.77 -10.96
CA LYS A 490 -0.91 -11.86 -10.41
C LYS A 490 -1.40 -10.41 -10.36
N VAL A 491 -2.03 -9.94 -11.43
CA VAL A 491 -2.62 -8.59 -11.48
C VAL A 491 -3.71 -8.44 -10.41
N HIS A 492 -4.59 -9.44 -10.25
CA HIS A 492 -5.61 -9.43 -9.21
C HIS A 492 -5.01 -9.46 -7.79
N ILE A 493 -3.96 -10.25 -7.54
CA ILE A 493 -3.25 -10.28 -6.24
C ILE A 493 -2.63 -8.92 -5.91
N SER A 494 -2.09 -8.19 -6.90
CA SER A 494 -1.55 -6.84 -6.68
C SER A 494 -2.65 -5.80 -6.43
N ILE A 495 -3.79 -5.89 -7.12
CA ILE A 495 -4.98 -5.06 -6.85
C ILE A 495 -5.54 -5.33 -5.44
N ASP A 496 -5.69 -6.60 -5.04
CA ASP A 496 -6.18 -6.98 -3.70
C ASP A 496 -5.20 -6.54 -2.59
N LYS A 497 -3.90 -6.67 -2.82
CA LYS A 497 -2.84 -6.17 -1.93
C LYS A 497 -2.96 -4.67 -1.69
N GLU A 498 -3.23 -3.88 -2.74
CA GLU A 498 -3.51 -2.45 -2.59
C GLU A 498 -4.84 -2.18 -1.89
N ALA A 499 -5.93 -2.86 -2.24
CA ALA A 499 -7.23 -2.70 -1.58
C ALA A 499 -7.17 -3.01 -0.08
N ILE A 500 -6.36 -4.01 0.31
CA ILE A 500 -6.06 -4.33 1.72
C ILE A 500 -5.23 -3.22 2.36
N GLN A 501 -4.27 -2.61 1.67
CA GLN A 501 -3.47 -1.49 2.19
C GLN A 501 -4.29 -0.20 2.33
N GLU A 502 -5.20 0.08 1.38
CA GLU A 502 -6.19 1.15 1.43
C GLU A 502 -7.12 0.99 2.64
N LEU A 503 -7.71 -0.20 2.83
CA LEU A 503 -8.54 -0.52 4.00
C LEU A 503 -7.76 -0.38 5.31
N ASN A 504 -6.50 -0.82 5.36
CA ASN A 504 -5.65 -0.65 6.54
C ASN A 504 -5.36 0.83 6.81
N ARG A 505 -5.16 1.67 5.79
CA ARG A 505 -4.99 3.13 5.96
C ARG A 505 -6.26 3.78 6.49
N CYS A 506 -7.43 3.51 5.90
CA CYS A 506 -8.72 4.02 6.41
C CYS A 506 -9.12 3.44 7.78
N VAL A 507 -8.48 2.37 8.26
CA VAL A 507 -8.59 1.87 9.64
C VAL A 507 -7.58 2.56 10.57
N ALA A 508 -6.39 2.91 10.10
CA ALA A 508 -5.42 3.72 10.85
C ALA A 508 -5.91 5.16 11.04
N GLU A 509 -6.39 5.81 9.98
CA GLU A 509 -6.96 7.17 10.01
C GLU A 509 -8.14 7.24 11.00
N ARG A 510 -9.09 6.31 10.93
CA ARG A 510 -10.20 6.24 11.91
C ARG A 510 -9.75 5.95 13.36
N ARG A 511 -8.59 5.33 13.59
CA ARG A 511 -8.00 5.19 14.93
C ARG A 511 -7.38 6.50 15.40
N GLU A 512 -6.68 7.23 14.54
CA GLU A 512 -6.17 8.57 14.88
C GLU A 512 -7.30 9.58 15.13
N GLU A 513 -8.39 9.53 14.35
CA GLU A 513 -9.61 10.32 14.60
C GLU A 513 -10.29 9.96 15.93
N GLN A 514 -10.31 8.67 16.32
CA GLN A 514 -10.81 8.25 17.63
C GLN A 514 -9.91 8.74 18.77
N LEU A 515 -8.58 8.75 18.60
CA LEU A 515 -7.65 9.32 19.57
C LEU A 515 -7.82 10.84 19.68
N PHE A 516 -8.00 11.54 18.56
CA PHE A 516 -8.28 12.98 18.52
C PHE A 516 -9.57 13.32 19.29
N ARG A 517 -10.68 12.64 18.99
CA ARG A 517 -11.95 12.80 19.73
C ARG A 517 -11.92 12.29 21.17
N SER A 518 -10.89 11.56 21.58
CA SER A 518 -10.65 11.26 23.00
C SER A 518 -10.01 12.47 23.70
N GLY A 519 -9.01 13.09 23.07
CA GLY A 519 -8.31 14.27 23.61
C GLY A 519 -9.22 15.47 23.83
N GLU A 520 -10.04 15.84 22.84
CA GLU A 520 -11.00 16.96 22.97
C GLU A 520 -12.01 16.78 24.13
N VAL A 521 -12.35 15.53 24.46
CA VAL A 521 -13.38 15.20 25.44
C VAL A 521 -12.86 15.21 26.89
N ASP A 522 -11.55 15.09 27.10
CA ASP A 522 -10.93 15.17 28.43
C ASP A 522 -10.54 16.60 28.83
N GLU A 523 -10.19 17.46 27.87
CA GLU A 523 -9.79 18.85 28.16
C GLU A 523 -10.99 19.74 28.58
N VAL A 524 -12.18 19.48 28.05
CA VAL A 524 -13.43 20.21 28.39
C VAL A 524 -13.98 19.87 29.79
N LYS A 525 -13.49 18.82 30.46
CA LYS A 525 -14.09 18.28 31.70
C LYS A 525 -13.45 18.74 33.02
N ARG A 526 -12.81 19.92 33.06
CA ARG A 526 -12.19 20.47 34.28
C ARG A 526 -12.76 21.80 34.77
N SER A 527 -14.09 21.93 34.82
CA SER A 527 -14.78 23.09 35.42
C SER A 527 -16.07 22.72 36.18
N THR A 528 -16.00 22.77 37.52
CA THR A 528 -17.11 22.68 38.52
C THR A 528 -17.97 21.38 38.57
N PRO A 529 -18.47 20.96 39.76
CA PRO A 529 -19.22 19.71 39.92
C PRO A 529 -20.73 19.89 40.14
N GLU A 530 -21.57 19.30 39.28
CA GLU A 530 -22.98 19.04 39.59
C GLU A 530 -23.19 17.65 40.22
N LYS A 531 -24.19 17.55 41.11
CA LYS A 531 -24.31 16.43 42.06
C LYS A 531 -24.60 15.06 41.44
N ASN A 532 -25.07 14.99 40.19
CA ASN A 532 -25.29 13.72 39.48
C ASN A 532 -23.97 13.07 38.99
N GLY A 533 -22.84 13.76 39.08
CA GLY A 533 -21.55 13.27 38.58
C GLY A 533 -21.05 12.00 39.25
N LYS A 534 -21.36 11.75 40.54
CA LYS A 534 -20.87 10.57 41.26
C LYS A 534 -21.45 9.26 40.73
N GLU A 535 -22.76 9.16 40.60
CA GLU A 535 -23.43 7.92 40.14
C GLU A 535 -23.07 7.61 38.68
N MET A 536 -22.98 8.65 37.84
CA MET A 536 -22.44 8.52 36.47
C MET A 536 -20.97 8.07 36.44
N LEU A 537 -20.11 8.61 37.33
CA LEU A 537 -18.72 8.16 37.46
C LEU A 537 -18.62 6.72 37.96
N GLU A 538 -19.48 6.30 38.87
CA GLU A 538 -19.46 4.95 39.46
C GLU A 538 -19.99 3.90 38.47
N GLN A 539 -21.05 4.22 37.71
CA GLN A 539 -21.47 3.41 36.56
C GLN A 539 -20.39 3.37 35.47
N THR A 540 -19.69 4.48 35.21
CA THR A 540 -18.58 4.53 34.25
C THR A 540 -17.39 3.69 34.74
N LEU A 541 -17.03 3.78 36.03
CA LEU A 541 -15.95 3.01 36.65
C LEU A 541 -16.26 1.51 36.62
N GLN A 542 -17.49 1.12 36.98
CA GLN A 542 -17.94 -0.27 36.89
C GLN A 542 -17.88 -0.80 35.45
N LYS A 543 -18.17 0.06 34.45
CA LYS A 543 -18.06 -0.30 33.03
C LYS A 543 -16.61 -0.33 32.52
N VAL A 544 -15.72 0.50 33.07
CA VAL A 544 -14.27 0.40 32.87
C VAL A 544 -13.74 -0.91 33.48
N ILE A 545 -14.16 -1.29 34.68
CA ILE A 545 -13.81 -2.57 35.33
C ILE A 545 -14.35 -3.76 34.51
N GLU A 546 -15.57 -3.68 33.97
CA GLU A 546 -16.11 -4.69 33.05
C GLU A 546 -15.24 -4.80 31.79
N LEU A 547 -14.92 -3.68 31.14
CA LEU A 547 -14.09 -3.62 29.93
C LEU A 547 -12.66 -4.09 30.19
N GLU A 548 -12.05 -3.73 31.32
CA GLU A 548 -10.74 -4.25 31.76
C GLU A 548 -10.77 -5.76 31.95
N ASN A 549 -11.78 -6.30 32.63
CA ASN A 549 -11.93 -7.74 32.81
C ASN A 549 -12.18 -8.45 31.47
N ARG A 550 -12.91 -7.81 30.55
CA ARG A 550 -13.08 -8.28 29.18
C ARG A 550 -11.76 -8.25 28.41
N LEU A 551 -10.96 -7.19 28.55
CA LEU A 551 -9.63 -7.05 27.94
C LEU A 551 -8.64 -8.09 28.50
N LYS A 552 -8.57 -8.27 29.83
CA LYS A 552 -7.85 -9.35 30.50
C LYS A 552 -8.30 -10.74 30.01
N SER A 553 -9.58 -10.93 29.68
CA SER A 553 -10.09 -12.17 29.07
C SER A 553 -9.68 -12.34 27.59
N PHE A 554 -9.58 -11.25 26.82
CA PHE A 554 -9.09 -11.26 25.44
C PHE A 554 -7.57 -11.47 25.40
N GLU A 555 -6.83 -10.90 26.33
CA GLU A 555 -5.39 -11.05 26.47
C GLU A 555 -5.01 -12.47 26.93
N LYS A 556 -5.77 -13.07 27.87
CA LYS A 556 -5.68 -14.52 28.18
C LYS A 556 -6.01 -15.40 26.96
N ARG A 557 -7.00 -15.05 26.13
CA ARG A 557 -7.31 -15.77 24.88
C ARG A 557 -6.23 -15.59 23.81
N SER A 558 -5.67 -14.39 23.68
CA SER A 558 -4.54 -14.08 22.78
C SER A 558 -3.29 -14.86 23.18
N ARG A 559 -2.97 -14.96 24.48
CA ARG A 559 -1.89 -15.82 24.98
C ARG A 559 -2.13 -17.30 24.66
N LYS A 560 -3.34 -17.82 24.84
CA LYS A 560 -3.70 -19.19 24.42
C LYS A 560 -3.57 -19.39 22.90
N LEU A 561 -3.98 -18.42 22.08
CA LEU A 561 -3.87 -18.49 20.62
C LEU A 561 -2.41 -18.42 20.14
N LYS A 562 -1.57 -17.58 20.76
CA LYS A 562 -0.12 -17.52 20.49
C LYS A 562 0.56 -18.86 20.80
N GLU A 563 0.22 -19.50 21.91
CA GLU A 563 0.74 -20.84 22.24
C GLU A 563 0.18 -21.93 21.30
N GLY A 564 -1.07 -21.81 20.85
CA GLY A 564 -1.63 -22.64 19.79
C GLY A 564 -0.85 -22.54 18.48
N ASN A 565 -0.60 -21.31 18.01
CA ASN A 565 0.22 -21.04 16.82
C ASN A 565 1.66 -21.54 16.99
N LYS A 566 2.24 -21.46 18.20
CA LYS A 566 3.58 -22.00 18.51
C LYS A 566 3.63 -23.53 18.43
N LYS A 567 2.52 -24.22 18.74
CA LYS A 567 2.39 -25.68 18.54
C LYS A 567 2.21 -26.02 17.06
N LEU A 568 1.32 -25.32 16.36
CA LEU A 568 1.11 -25.47 14.91
C LEU A 568 2.39 -25.18 14.10
N MET A 569 3.22 -24.23 14.52
CA MET A 569 4.57 -24.01 13.95
C MET A 569 5.43 -25.27 14.06
N LYS A 570 5.56 -25.85 15.25
CA LYS A 570 6.35 -27.08 15.46
C LYS A 570 5.81 -28.27 14.67
N GLU A 571 4.49 -28.39 14.58
CA GLU A 571 3.82 -29.44 13.81
C GLU A 571 4.04 -29.25 12.30
N ASN A 572 3.97 -28.01 11.80
CA ASN A 572 4.28 -27.66 10.43
C ASN A 572 5.77 -27.93 10.10
N ASP A 573 6.70 -27.56 10.99
CA ASP A 573 8.13 -27.84 10.82
C ASP A 573 8.44 -29.36 10.89
N PHE A 574 7.74 -30.12 11.73
CA PHE A 574 7.80 -31.59 11.72
C PHE A 574 7.27 -32.18 10.41
N LEU A 575 6.14 -31.67 9.89
CA LEU A 575 5.57 -32.07 8.61
C LEU A 575 6.51 -31.72 7.43
N LYS A 576 7.21 -30.57 7.47
CA LYS A 576 8.27 -30.25 6.49
C LYS A 576 9.40 -31.26 6.52
N SER A 577 9.87 -31.65 7.71
CA SER A 577 10.91 -32.69 7.86
C SER A 577 10.44 -34.04 7.33
N LEU A 578 9.20 -34.43 7.63
CA LEU A 578 8.61 -35.68 7.11
C LEU A 578 8.44 -35.65 5.59
N LEU A 579 8.02 -34.53 5.01
CA LEU A 579 7.87 -34.36 3.56
C LEU A 579 9.25 -34.40 2.87
N LYS A 580 10.27 -33.77 3.45
CA LYS A 580 11.66 -33.86 2.98
C LYS A 580 12.20 -35.29 3.05
N GLN A 581 11.89 -36.04 4.11
CA GLN A 581 12.26 -37.45 4.20
C GLN A 581 11.51 -38.29 3.15
N GLN A 582 10.22 -38.05 2.92
CA GLN A 582 9.48 -38.73 1.85
C GLN A 582 10.01 -38.41 0.45
N GLN A 583 10.48 -37.18 0.22
CA GLN A 583 11.16 -36.80 -1.02
C GLN A 583 12.47 -37.60 -1.22
N GLU A 584 13.29 -37.73 -0.16
CA GLU A 584 14.52 -38.54 -0.17
C GLU A 584 14.23 -40.05 -0.34
N ASP A 585 13.14 -40.56 0.25
CA ASP A 585 12.65 -41.92 0.06
C ASP A 585 12.11 -42.16 -1.37
N THR A 586 11.55 -41.14 -2.05
CA THR A 586 11.15 -41.26 -3.46
C THR A 586 12.35 -41.19 -4.39
N GLU A 587 13.31 -40.28 -4.15
CA GLU A 587 14.52 -40.13 -4.95
C GLU A 587 15.47 -41.33 -4.84
N THR A 588 15.40 -42.11 -3.75
CA THR A 588 16.13 -43.38 -3.63
C THR A 588 15.44 -44.49 -4.41
N ARG A 589 14.11 -44.64 -4.28
CA ARG A 589 13.32 -45.60 -5.07
C ARG A 589 13.38 -45.34 -6.59
N GLU A 590 13.45 -44.08 -7.00
CA GLU A 590 13.63 -43.71 -8.41
C GLU A 590 14.95 -44.25 -8.97
N LYS A 591 16.05 -44.15 -8.19
CA LYS A 591 17.36 -44.69 -8.55
C LYS A 591 17.38 -46.23 -8.54
N GLU A 592 16.68 -46.86 -7.60
CA GLU A 592 16.47 -48.32 -7.58
C GLU A 592 15.69 -48.79 -8.81
N LEU A 593 14.61 -48.09 -9.19
CA LEU A 593 13.83 -48.37 -10.41
C LEU A 593 14.67 -48.15 -11.67
N GLU A 594 15.48 -47.09 -11.76
CA GLU A 594 16.37 -46.85 -12.90
C GLU A 594 17.44 -47.95 -13.02
N GLN A 595 17.96 -48.46 -11.90
CA GLN A 595 18.85 -49.62 -11.87
C GLN A 595 18.15 -50.92 -12.31
N ILE A 596 16.91 -51.15 -11.88
CA ILE A 596 16.09 -52.31 -12.30
C ILE A 596 15.76 -52.23 -13.80
N ILE A 597 15.39 -51.05 -14.32
CA ILE A 597 15.14 -50.82 -15.75
C ILE A 597 16.40 -51.08 -16.57
N LYS A 598 17.58 -50.70 -16.08
CA LYS A 598 18.85 -51.01 -16.72
C LYS A 598 19.11 -52.52 -16.75
N GLY A 599 18.94 -53.21 -15.62
CA GLY A 599 19.07 -54.68 -15.54
C GLY A 599 18.09 -55.40 -16.47
N SER A 600 16.84 -54.93 -16.55
CA SER A 600 15.81 -55.46 -17.46
C SER A 600 16.24 -55.34 -18.93
N LYS A 601 16.79 -54.19 -19.33
CA LYS A 601 17.33 -53.97 -20.69
C LYS A 601 18.56 -54.83 -21.00
N ASP A 602 19.31 -55.27 -20.00
CA ASP A 602 20.44 -56.18 -20.20
C ASP A 602 19.95 -57.64 -20.31
N VAL A 603 18.97 -58.06 -19.49
CA VAL A 603 18.27 -59.36 -19.62
C VAL A 603 17.50 -59.47 -20.95
N GLU A 604 16.92 -58.37 -21.44
CA GLU A 604 16.24 -58.32 -22.74
C GLU A 604 17.22 -58.59 -23.90
N LYS A 605 18.45 -58.07 -23.84
CA LYS A 605 19.51 -58.40 -24.81
C LYS A 605 19.87 -59.88 -24.73
N GLU A 606 20.12 -60.41 -23.53
CA GLU A 606 20.40 -61.84 -23.34
C GLU A 606 19.26 -62.72 -23.89
N ASN A 607 18.00 -62.32 -23.70
CA ASN A 607 16.84 -63.03 -24.23
C ASN A 607 16.78 -62.97 -25.77
N THR A 608 17.08 -61.82 -26.40
CA THR A 608 17.19 -61.74 -27.88
C THR A 608 18.35 -62.57 -28.42
N GLU A 609 19.51 -62.60 -27.75
CA GLU A 609 20.61 -63.49 -28.11
C GLU A 609 20.24 -64.98 -27.99
N LEU A 610 19.51 -65.36 -26.93
CA LEU A 610 19.00 -66.71 -26.75
C LEU A 610 17.97 -67.06 -27.81
N GLN A 611 17.08 -66.13 -28.19
CA GLN A 611 16.11 -66.32 -29.27
C GLN A 611 16.80 -66.51 -30.64
N VAL A 612 17.93 -65.83 -30.90
CA VAL A 612 18.77 -66.07 -32.09
C VAL A 612 19.39 -67.47 -32.04
N LYS A 613 19.98 -67.87 -30.90
CA LYS A 613 20.58 -69.21 -30.71
C LYS A 613 19.53 -70.33 -30.82
N ILE A 614 18.31 -70.12 -30.35
CA ILE A 614 17.16 -71.03 -30.57
C ILE A 614 16.83 -71.10 -32.07
N SER A 615 16.73 -69.95 -32.75
CA SER A 615 16.47 -69.88 -34.20
C SER A 615 17.58 -70.50 -35.06
N GLU A 616 18.80 -70.63 -34.54
CA GLU A 616 19.91 -71.38 -35.15
C GLU A 616 19.77 -72.89 -34.92
N LEU A 617 19.51 -73.31 -33.68
CA LEU A 617 19.28 -74.71 -33.33
C LEU A 617 18.04 -75.29 -34.02
N GLU A 618 16.97 -74.50 -34.19
CA GLU A 618 15.79 -74.92 -34.96
C GLU A 618 16.13 -75.12 -36.45
N ARG A 619 16.91 -74.23 -37.06
CA ARG A 619 17.41 -74.41 -38.43
C ARG A 619 18.23 -75.70 -38.55
N GLU A 620 19.17 -75.93 -37.64
CA GLU A 620 19.98 -77.16 -37.63
C GLU A 620 19.11 -78.42 -37.43
N VAL A 621 18.12 -78.37 -36.54
CA VAL A 621 17.14 -79.46 -36.35
C VAL A 621 16.30 -79.69 -37.61
N THR A 622 15.92 -78.66 -38.38
CA THR A 622 15.24 -78.86 -39.68
C THR A 622 16.16 -79.43 -40.75
N PHE A 623 17.45 -79.07 -40.75
CA PHE A 623 18.45 -79.62 -41.66
C PHE A 623 18.73 -81.10 -41.37
N LEU A 624 18.94 -81.46 -40.10
CA LEU A 624 19.10 -82.84 -39.66
C LEU A 624 17.84 -83.68 -39.92
N LYS A 625 16.63 -83.13 -39.70
CA LYS A 625 15.38 -83.80 -40.07
C LYS A 625 15.27 -84.05 -41.58
N ARG A 626 15.79 -83.14 -42.42
CA ARG A 626 15.85 -83.33 -43.88
C ARG A 626 16.81 -84.46 -44.25
N GLN A 627 18.05 -84.45 -43.73
CA GLN A 627 19.01 -85.55 -43.95
C GLN A 627 18.44 -86.91 -43.51
N VAL A 628 17.74 -86.97 -42.36
CA VAL A 628 17.10 -88.22 -41.89
C VAL A 628 15.98 -88.66 -42.84
N ALA A 629 15.16 -87.74 -43.37
CA ALA A 629 14.15 -88.08 -44.36
C ALA A 629 14.76 -88.56 -45.70
N GLU A 630 15.86 -87.96 -46.11
CA GLU A 630 16.61 -88.26 -47.35
C GLU A 630 17.33 -89.62 -47.25
N ALA A 631 18.00 -89.90 -46.12
CA ALA A 631 18.56 -91.22 -45.81
C ALA A 631 17.49 -92.30 -45.62
N ASN A 632 16.29 -91.94 -45.16
CA ASN A 632 15.15 -92.86 -45.13
C ASN A 632 14.62 -93.16 -46.55
N ALA A 633 14.57 -92.17 -47.44
CA ALA A 633 14.20 -92.39 -48.84
C ALA A 633 15.20 -93.33 -49.56
N LEU A 634 16.50 -93.07 -49.41
CA LEU A 634 17.57 -93.93 -49.95
C LEU A 634 17.51 -95.36 -49.37
N ARG A 635 17.09 -95.54 -48.11
CA ARG A 635 16.86 -96.88 -47.56
C ARG A 635 15.67 -97.57 -48.22
N ASN A 636 14.56 -96.87 -48.42
CA ASN A 636 13.39 -97.42 -49.11
C ASN A 636 13.70 -97.79 -50.58
N GLU A 637 14.49 -96.98 -51.28
CA GLU A 637 14.95 -97.29 -52.65
C GLU A 637 15.84 -98.55 -52.69
N ASN A 638 16.70 -98.75 -51.69
CA ASN A 638 17.43 -100.03 -51.53
C ASN A 638 16.48 -101.20 -51.21
N GLU A 639 15.39 -100.97 -50.49
CA GLU A 639 14.38 -101.98 -50.14
C GLU A 639 13.54 -102.42 -51.38
N GLU A 640 13.30 -101.49 -52.32
CA GLU A 640 12.73 -101.81 -53.65
C GLU A 640 13.74 -102.54 -54.57
N LEU A 641 15.03 -102.16 -54.56
CA LEU A 641 16.07 -102.81 -55.37
C LEU A 641 16.38 -104.26 -54.94
N ILE A 642 16.06 -104.65 -53.70
CA ILE A 642 16.37 -105.97 -53.14
C ILE A 642 15.35 -107.07 -53.53
N ASN A 643 14.18 -106.74 -54.09
CA ASN A 643 13.10 -107.71 -54.36
C ASN A 643 12.71 -107.91 -55.84
N PRO A 644 13.53 -108.61 -56.67
CA PRO A 644 13.17 -108.95 -58.05
C PRO A 644 12.81 -110.44 -58.31
N MET A 645 12.52 -111.26 -57.28
CA MET A 645 12.37 -112.73 -57.47
C MET A 645 11.32 -113.44 -56.61
N GLU A 646 10.06 -113.00 -56.63
CA GLU A 646 8.94 -113.94 -56.41
C GLU A 646 7.77 -113.61 -57.34
N LYS A 647 7.48 -114.49 -58.30
CA LYS A 647 6.55 -114.22 -59.40
C LYS A 647 5.26 -115.02 -59.27
N SER A 648 4.15 -114.30 -59.42
CA SER A 648 2.95 -114.74 -60.16
C SER A 648 2.34 -116.10 -59.80
N HIS A 649 1.22 -116.08 -59.08
CA HIS A 649 0.13 -117.00 -59.40
C HIS A 649 -1.25 -116.33 -59.42
N GLN A 650 -1.97 -116.65 -60.50
CA GLN A 650 -3.43 -116.68 -60.65
C GLN A 650 -4.20 -115.35 -60.62
N SER A 651 -4.43 -114.88 -61.85
CA SER A 651 -5.45 -113.91 -62.27
C SER A 651 -6.88 -114.46 -62.21
N ALA A 652 -7.85 -113.55 -62.41
CA ALA A 652 -9.31 -113.74 -62.49
C ALA A 652 -10.04 -113.89 -61.14
N ASP A 653 -11.08 -113.11 -60.86
CA ASP A 653 -12.28 -113.04 -61.71
C ASP A 653 -12.71 -111.63 -62.18
N LYS A 654 -13.78 -111.56 -62.98
CA LYS A 654 -14.21 -110.41 -63.79
C LYS A 654 -15.37 -109.59 -63.22
N ALA A 655 -15.16 -108.28 -63.23
CA ALA A 655 -16.09 -107.22 -63.64
C ALA A 655 -17.51 -107.12 -63.05
N LYS A 656 -17.83 -105.91 -62.54
CA LYS A 656 -18.95 -105.11 -63.08
C LYS A 656 -18.85 -103.61 -62.74
N SER A 657 -18.93 -102.79 -63.80
CA SER A 657 -19.51 -101.44 -63.90
C SER A 657 -19.46 -100.48 -62.69
N GLU A 658 -18.63 -99.45 -62.82
CA GLU A 658 -19.05 -98.03 -62.88
C GLU A 658 -20.26 -97.56 -62.04
N THR A 659 -20.04 -96.66 -61.07
CA THR A 659 -20.25 -95.20 -61.26
C THR A 659 -19.81 -94.35 -60.07
N ALA A 660 -19.66 -93.05 -60.30
CA ALA A 660 -19.03 -92.02 -59.47
C ALA A 660 -19.58 -91.81 -58.04
N THR A 661 -18.71 -91.41 -57.11
CA THR A 661 -18.63 -89.99 -56.63
C THR A 661 -17.42 -89.75 -55.70
N THR A 662 -17.18 -88.49 -55.32
CA THR A 662 -15.87 -87.98 -54.85
C THR A 662 -15.67 -87.90 -53.33
N LYS A 663 -14.62 -88.60 -52.86
CA LYS A 663 -13.44 -88.05 -52.12
C LYS A 663 -13.61 -87.49 -50.66
N VAL A 664 -12.55 -87.71 -49.86
CA VAL A 664 -12.09 -86.96 -48.65
C VAL A 664 -12.36 -87.56 -47.22
N ARG A 665 -11.35 -88.31 -46.73
CA ARG A 665 -10.64 -88.17 -45.42
C ARG A 665 -11.19 -88.78 -44.09
N SER A 666 -10.35 -89.68 -43.53
CA SER A 666 -10.01 -89.91 -42.10
C SER A 666 -10.99 -90.59 -41.13
N GLY A 667 -10.55 -91.69 -40.49
CA GLY A 667 -11.17 -92.24 -39.28
C GLY A 667 -10.38 -93.41 -38.63
N ARG A 668 -10.09 -93.26 -37.33
CA ARG A 668 -9.59 -94.21 -36.30
C ARG A 668 -9.86 -95.72 -36.48
N TYR A 669 -9.03 -96.51 -35.80
CA TYR A 669 -9.40 -97.78 -35.16
C TYR A 669 -8.98 -97.79 -33.67
N ASP A 670 -9.73 -98.49 -32.82
CA ASP A 670 -9.61 -98.46 -31.35
C ASP A 670 -9.46 -99.86 -30.69
N CYS A 671 -8.63 -99.90 -29.65
CA CYS A 671 -8.63 -100.76 -28.45
C CYS A 671 -8.87 -102.31 -28.51
N LYS A 672 -7.94 -103.06 -27.89
CA LYS A 672 -8.13 -103.84 -26.62
C LYS A 672 -6.76 -104.28 -26.04
N THR A 673 -6.40 -103.98 -24.76
CA THR A 673 -6.58 -104.78 -23.50
C THR A 673 -5.81 -106.12 -23.52
N THR A 674 -5.01 -106.58 -22.52
CA THR A 674 -5.23 -106.67 -21.06
C THR A 674 -3.99 -106.60 -20.12
N MET A 675 -4.25 -106.61 -18.81
CA MET A 675 -3.38 -106.65 -17.60
C MET A 675 -2.35 -107.82 -17.55
N THR A 676 -1.34 -107.90 -16.65
CA THR A 676 -1.41 -107.80 -15.16
C THR A 676 -0.04 -107.51 -14.46
N LYS A 677 -0.08 -107.17 -13.15
CA LYS A 677 1.03 -106.62 -12.32
C LYS A 677 1.76 -107.69 -11.47
N VAL A 678 3.05 -107.47 -11.20
CA VAL A 678 3.78 -107.97 -10.01
C VAL A 678 4.62 -106.82 -9.41
N LYS A 679 4.89 -106.83 -8.09
CA LYS A 679 5.73 -105.85 -7.37
C LYS A 679 6.87 -106.55 -6.62
N PHE A 680 8.02 -105.89 -6.47
CA PHE A 680 9.05 -106.21 -5.46
C PHE A 680 9.56 -104.96 -4.73
N LYS A 681 10.38 -105.15 -3.67
CA LYS A 681 10.61 -104.16 -2.59
C LYS A 681 11.98 -104.35 -1.92
N ALA A 682 12.62 -103.24 -1.51
CA ALA A 682 13.86 -103.14 -0.70
C ALA A 682 15.19 -103.56 -1.43
N ALA A 683 16.41 -103.20 -0.98
CA ALA A 683 16.83 -102.49 0.24
C ALA A 683 18.14 -101.65 0.08
N LYS A 684 18.34 -100.71 1.02
CA LYS A 684 19.57 -100.00 1.46
C LYS A 684 20.95 -100.37 0.83
N LYS A 685 21.74 -99.34 0.45
CA LYS A 685 22.88 -98.87 1.30
C LYS A 685 23.41 -97.46 0.93
N ASN A 686 24.01 -96.85 1.95
CA ASN A 686 24.46 -95.46 2.12
C ASN A 686 25.46 -94.93 1.07
N CYS A 687 25.42 -93.62 0.80
CA CYS A 687 26.59 -92.75 0.97
C CYS A 687 26.19 -91.28 1.23
N SER A 688 27.15 -90.40 1.55
CA SER A 688 26.91 -89.07 2.14
C SER A 688 27.01 -87.91 1.16
N VAL A 689 26.16 -86.88 1.33
CA VAL A 689 26.54 -85.50 1.70
C VAL A 689 25.26 -84.70 2.00
N GLY A 690 25.20 -84.00 3.13
CA GLY A 690 24.03 -83.21 3.51
C GLY A 690 24.31 -82.17 4.59
N ARG A 691 24.68 -80.94 4.17
CA ARG A 691 24.73 -79.75 5.05
C ARG A 691 24.23 -78.44 4.44
N HIS A 692 24.09 -78.32 3.11
CA HIS A 692 23.65 -77.06 2.47
C HIS A 692 22.15 -76.98 2.18
N HIS A 693 21.47 -78.12 1.95
CA HIS A 693 20.06 -78.10 1.51
C HIS A 693 19.06 -77.83 2.64
N THR A 694 19.41 -78.07 3.90
CA THR A 694 18.56 -77.73 5.07
C THR A 694 18.60 -76.25 5.41
N VAL A 695 19.77 -75.59 5.27
CA VAL A 695 19.90 -74.14 5.47
C VAL A 695 19.10 -73.38 4.41
N LEU A 696 19.17 -73.81 3.15
CA LEU A 696 18.39 -73.21 2.06
C LEU A 696 16.88 -73.32 2.30
N ASN A 697 16.38 -74.51 2.66
CA ASN A 697 14.95 -74.71 2.94
C ASN A 697 14.46 -73.99 4.22
N HIS A 698 15.33 -73.76 5.21
CA HIS A 698 14.97 -72.92 6.36
C HIS A 698 14.94 -71.43 5.98
N SER A 699 15.92 -70.96 5.20
CA SER A 699 15.96 -69.59 4.66
C SER A 699 14.73 -69.28 3.79
N ILE A 700 14.40 -70.15 2.84
CA ILE A 700 13.19 -70.03 2.00
C ILE A 700 11.93 -69.93 2.87
N LYS A 701 11.81 -70.76 3.92
CA LYS A 701 10.65 -70.73 4.81
C LYS A 701 10.59 -69.47 5.70
N VAL A 702 11.73 -68.88 6.05
CA VAL A 702 11.78 -67.59 6.78
C VAL A 702 11.45 -66.42 5.85
N MET A 703 11.94 -66.41 4.61
CA MET A 703 11.62 -65.36 3.63
C MET A 703 10.18 -65.44 3.11
N SER A 704 9.59 -66.64 3.01
CA SER A 704 8.19 -66.81 2.58
C SER A 704 7.19 -66.02 3.44
N ASN A 705 7.47 -65.87 4.74
CA ASN A 705 6.61 -65.12 5.67
C ASN A 705 6.78 -63.59 5.56
N VAL A 706 7.67 -63.08 4.69
CA VAL A 706 7.95 -61.65 4.51
C VAL A 706 7.28 -61.09 3.26
N PHE A 707 6.98 -61.93 2.26
CA PHE A 707 6.54 -61.50 0.91
C PHE A 707 5.08 -61.81 0.54
N GLU A 708 4.24 -62.34 1.44
CA GLU A 708 2.84 -62.69 1.14
C GLU A 708 1.89 -61.50 0.81
N ASN A 709 2.37 -60.25 0.78
CA ASN A 709 1.54 -59.05 0.51
C ASN A 709 1.80 -58.36 -0.84
N LEU A 710 2.63 -58.91 -1.74
CA LEU A 710 2.85 -58.37 -3.09
C LEU A 710 2.87 -59.47 -4.16
N SER A 711 1.68 -59.86 -4.64
CA SER A 711 1.54 -60.78 -5.79
C SER A 711 0.25 -60.50 -6.59
N LYS A 712 0.19 -59.33 -7.21
CA LYS A 712 -0.72 -59.02 -8.32
C LYS A 712 -0.26 -57.79 -9.09
N ASP A 713 0.61 -57.99 -10.07
CA ASP A 713 0.74 -57.03 -11.16
C ASP A 713 -0.56 -57.04 -11.99
N GLY A 714 -1.00 -55.85 -12.41
CA GLY A 714 -2.22 -55.66 -13.17
C GLY A 714 -2.03 -54.56 -14.20
N TRP A 715 -1.54 -54.95 -15.38
CA TRP A 715 -1.39 -54.09 -16.57
C TRP A 715 -2.08 -54.77 -17.76
N GLU A 716 -3.39 -54.61 -17.85
CA GLU A 716 -4.21 -54.70 -19.07
C GLU A 716 -5.21 -53.54 -19.02
N ASP A 717 -5.54 -52.96 -20.18
CA ASP A 717 -6.02 -51.57 -20.24
C ASP A 717 -7.52 -51.40 -20.56
N VAL A 718 -8.06 -50.24 -20.17
CA VAL A 718 -9.39 -49.66 -20.47
C VAL A 718 -10.64 -50.58 -20.52
N SER A 719 -11.51 -50.50 -19.50
CA SER A 719 -12.83 -49.82 -19.59
C SER A 719 -13.85 -50.17 -18.49
N GLU A 720 -14.63 -49.15 -18.10
CA GLU A 720 -15.94 -49.13 -17.41
C GLU A 720 -16.20 -49.88 -16.07
N SER A 721 -16.71 -49.10 -15.11
CA SER A 721 -17.76 -49.46 -14.12
C SER A 721 -17.51 -50.53 -13.05
N SER A 722 -17.27 -50.08 -11.81
CA SER A 722 -17.82 -50.75 -10.60
C SER A 722 -17.76 -49.85 -9.35
N SER A 723 -18.52 -50.24 -8.31
CA SER A 723 -18.43 -49.70 -6.95
C SER A 723 -18.60 -50.84 -5.94
N ASP A 724 -18.10 -50.62 -4.72
CA ASP A 724 -18.28 -51.41 -3.50
C ASP A 724 -17.69 -52.84 -3.39
N SER A 725 -16.52 -52.90 -2.74
CA SER A 725 -16.30 -53.58 -1.45
C SER A 725 -16.29 -55.13 -1.35
N GLU A 726 -15.12 -55.68 -0.98
CA GLU A 726 -14.89 -56.10 0.42
C GLU A 726 -13.38 -56.17 0.75
N ALA A 727 -13.01 -56.27 2.04
CA ALA A 727 -11.60 -56.10 2.49
C ALA A 727 -11.19 -56.98 3.68
N GLN A 728 -10.01 -57.61 3.57
CA GLN A 728 -9.18 -58.15 4.66
C GLN A 728 -7.70 -58.14 4.22
N THR A 729 -6.67 -57.98 5.07
CA THR A 729 -6.54 -57.28 6.38
C THR A 729 -5.04 -57.14 6.67
N SER A 730 -4.52 -55.93 6.90
CA SER A 730 -3.19 -55.74 7.48
C SER A 730 -3.01 -54.39 8.20
N GLN A 731 -2.31 -54.46 9.32
CA GLN A 731 -2.18 -53.46 10.40
C GLN A 731 -1.76 -52.06 9.94
N THR A 732 -2.54 -51.03 10.29
CA THR A 732 -2.12 -49.62 10.12
C THR A 732 -1.35 -49.10 11.34
N LEU A 733 -0.28 -48.34 11.07
CA LEU A 733 0.77 -47.90 11.99
C LEU A 733 0.33 -47.13 13.26
N GLY A 734 -0.88 -46.56 13.28
CA GLY A 734 -1.36 -45.69 14.36
C GLY A 734 -1.40 -46.34 15.75
N THR A 735 -1.62 -47.65 15.85
CA THR A 735 -1.67 -48.38 17.13
C THR A 735 -0.29 -48.45 17.79
N ILE A 736 0.76 -48.67 16.99
CA ILE A 736 2.13 -48.88 17.47
C ILE A 736 2.69 -47.62 18.15
N ILE A 737 2.35 -46.44 17.63
CA ILE A 737 2.81 -45.14 18.16
C ILE A 737 2.19 -44.84 19.55
N VAL A 738 0.98 -45.33 19.81
CA VAL A 738 0.31 -45.19 21.12
C VAL A 738 0.82 -46.22 22.13
N GLU A 739 1.11 -47.46 21.71
CA GLU A 739 1.65 -48.49 22.64
C GLU A 739 3.13 -48.27 23.00
N THR A 740 3.95 -47.79 22.05
CA THR A 740 5.39 -47.54 22.29
C THR A 740 5.67 -46.36 23.24
N SER A 741 4.70 -45.46 23.44
CA SER A 741 4.87 -44.28 24.29
C SER A 741 4.50 -44.49 25.78
N GLN A 742 4.20 -45.73 26.20
CA GLN A 742 3.81 -46.04 27.60
C GLN A 742 4.64 -47.12 28.33
N LYS A 743 5.78 -47.59 27.77
CA LYS A 743 6.62 -48.61 28.44
C LYS A 743 8.13 -48.38 28.34
N ILE A 744 8.64 -47.37 29.05
CA ILE A 744 10.02 -47.39 29.58
C ILE A 744 10.02 -46.92 31.04
N SER A 745 10.53 -47.76 31.93
CA SER A 745 10.91 -47.40 33.30
C SER A 745 12.13 -48.24 33.71
N PRO A 746 13.29 -47.64 33.97
CA PRO A 746 14.39 -48.29 34.68
C PRO A 746 14.23 -48.08 36.20
N THR A 747 14.68 -49.05 37.00
CA THR A 747 14.56 -49.04 38.47
C THR A 747 15.95 -48.94 39.11
N GLU A 748 16.05 -48.08 40.15
CA GLU A 748 17.16 -47.94 41.13
C GLU A 748 18.58 -47.58 40.63
N GLY A 749 19.33 -46.83 41.45
CA GLY A 749 20.66 -46.28 41.06
C GLY A 749 21.45 -45.50 42.12
N GLY A 750 20.79 -44.91 43.13
CA GLY A 750 21.42 -44.51 44.41
C GLY A 750 22.01 -43.09 44.56
N LYS A 751 21.96 -42.65 45.83
CA LYS A 751 22.75 -41.62 46.54
C LYS A 751 22.46 -40.10 46.45
N ASP A 752 22.06 -39.63 47.64
CA ASP A 752 22.61 -38.50 48.43
C ASP A 752 21.98 -37.09 48.37
N GLN A 753 21.47 -36.69 49.56
CA GLN A 753 21.26 -35.33 50.12
C GLN A 753 20.09 -34.49 49.54
N LYS A 754 19.01 -34.28 50.32
CA LYS A 754 18.73 -33.14 51.24
C LYS A 754 18.33 -31.84 50.48
N GLU A 755 17.38 -31.01 50.93
CA GLU A 755 16.80 -30.79 52.28
C GLU A 755 15.34 -30.26 52.21
N SER A 756 14.56 -30.36 53.32
CA SER A 756 13.28 -29.65 53.67
C SER A 756 12.25 -29.34 52.55
N ASP A 757 11.04 -29.91 52.44
CA ASP A 757 9.97 -30.21 53.45
C ASP A 757 9.25 -28.93 53.99
N PRO A 758 7.97 -28.97 54.44
CA PRO A 758 6.78 -29.07 53.57
C PRO A 758 5.62 -28.10 53.95
N THR A 759 4.47 -28.21 53.26
CA THR A 759 3.14 -28.17 53.93
C THR A 759 2.03 -28.78 53.05
N GLU A 760 1.44 -29.86 53.57
CA GLU A 760 0.01 -30.22 53.68
C GLU A 760 -0.96 -29.80 52.53
N ASP A 761 -1.61 -30.75 51.83
CA ASP A 761 -2.80 -31.54 52.23
C ASP A 761 -4.13 -30.73 52.19
N SER A 762 -5.29 -31.30 51.83
CA SER A 762 -5.62 -32.71 51.60
C SER A 762 -6.76 -32.95 50.58
N GLN A 763 -6.71 -34.14 49.96
CA GLN A 763 -7.81 -35.10 49.70
C GLN A 763 -9.28 -34.63 49.99
N THR A 764 -10.33 -34.94 49.20
CA THR A 764 -10.57 -36.12 48.34
C THR A 764 -11.87 -36.01 47.49
N LYS A 765 -12.01 -36.93 46.51
CA LYS A 765 -13.26 -37.59 46.03
C LYS A 765 -14.50 -36.72 45.62
N GLY A 766 -14.88 -36.85 44.35
CA GLY A 766 -16.06 -37.69 44.07
C GLY A 766 -17.12 -37.24 43.03
N LYS A 767 -17.18 -38.00 41.93
CA LYS A 767 -18.37 -38.32 41.08
C LYS A 767 -19.01 -37.22 40.21
N GLU A 768 -19.35 -37.63 38.99
CA GLU A 768 -20.28 -36.96 38.08
C GLU A 768 -21.74 -37.08 38.57
N ILE A 769 -22.62 -36.15 38.12
CA ILE A 769 -23.95 -36.48 37.55
C ILE A 769 -24.61 -35.23 36.88
N VAL A 770 -24.71 -35.28 35.55
CA VAL A 770 -25.93 -35.07 34.73
C VAL A 770 -26.92 -33.93 35.10
N GLN A 771 -26.93 -32.87 34.25
CA GLN A 771 -28.12 -32.25 33.59
C GLN A 771 -29.20 -31.49 34.41
N THR A 772 -29.56 -30.26 33.98
CA THR A 772 -30.88 -29.85 33.40
C THR A 772 -31.03 -28.31 33.31
N TYR A 773 -31.89 -27.82 32.39
CA TYR A 773 -32.28 -26.40 32.18
C TYR A 773 -33.41 -25.91 33.12
N LEU A 774 -33.56 -24.58 33.23
CA LEU A 774 -34.78 -23.72 33.32
C LEU A 774 -34.50 -22.52 34.25
N ASN A 775 -34.71 -21.21 33.96
CA ASN A 775 -35.66 -20.43 33.15
C ASN A 775 -36.96 -20.03 33.91
N ILE A 776 -37.19 -18.73 34.19
CA ILE A 776 -38.50 -17.98 34.25
C ILE A 776 -38.39 -16.54 34.86
N ASP A 777 -38.84 -15.54 34.06
CA ASP A 777 -39.61 -14.28 34.31
C ASP A 777 -39.45 -13.31 35.54
N GLY A 778 -39.85 -12.04 35.34
CA GLY A 778 -40.16 -11.01 36.39
C GLY A 778 -39.32 -9.69 36.34
N LYS A 779 -39.61 -8.62 35.57
CA LYS A 779 -40.76 -7.65 35.53
C LYS A 779 -40.71 -6.45 36.51
N THR A 780 -40.24 -5.29 35.99
CA THR A 780 -40.93 -3.95 35.86
C THR A 780 -41.92 -3.47 36.95
N PRO A 781 -41.99 -2.14 37.30
CA PRO A 781 -42.87 -1.21 36.52
C PRO A 781 -42.61 0.33 36.54
N THR A 782 -43.29 1.05 35.61
CA THR A 782 -43.85 2.45 35.68
C THR A 782 -42.94 3.68 35.84
N ASP A 783 -43.29 4.93 35.47
CA ASP A 783 -44.07 5.61 34.37
C ASP A 783 -43.85 7.16 34.58
N TYR A 784 -44.08 8.14 33.68
CA TYR A 784 -45.33 8.61 33.03
C TYR A 784 -45.06 9.63 31.89
N PHE A 785 -45.72 9.45 30.72
CA PHE A 785 -46.46 10.40 29.82
C PHE A 785 -46.05 11.89 29.60
N HIS A 786 -46.32 12.54 28.46
CA HIS A 786 -47.60 12.60 27.69
C HIS A 786 -47.49 12.87 26.15
N ASP A 787 -48.39 12.20 25.38
CA ASP A 787 -49.23 12.68 24.25
C ASP A 787 -48.66 13.43 23.01
N LYS A 788 -49.21 13.39 21.78
CA LYS A 788 -50.32 12.68 21.03
C LYS A 788 -50.01 12.88 19.50
N ASN A 789 -50.62 12.30 18.45
CA ASN A 789 -51.87 11.58 18.11
C ASN A 789 -51.51 10.39 17.14
N ALA A 790 -52.33 9.41 16.71
CA ALA A 790 -53.72 9.26 16.18
C ALA A 790 -53.89 9.66 14.69
N LYS A 791 -54.51 8.87 13.79
CA LYS A 791 -55.52 7.78 13.93
C LYS A 791 -55.30 6.54 13.02
N LYS A 792 -56.10 5.48 13.24
CA LYS A 792 -56.12 4.14 12.56
C LYS A 792 -57.11 4.07 11.37
N PRO A 793 -57.23 2.94 10.64
CA PRO A 793 -58.24 1.90 11.01
C PRO A 793 -57.72 0.44 10.86
N THR A 794 -58.56 -0.61 10.69
CA THR A 794 -59.21 -1.39 11.77
C THR A 794 -59.39 -2.88 11.35
N PHE A 795 -59.54 -3.80 12.32
CA PHE A 795 -59.72 -5.26 12.17
C PHE A 795 -60.96 -5.72 11.37
N GLN A 796 -60.89 -6.94 10.78
CA GLN A 796 -61.96 -7.95 10.93
C GLN A 796 -61.50 -9.42 10.72
N LYS A 797 -62.40 -10.39 10.97
CA LYS A 797 -62.14 -11.84 11.15
C LYS A 797 -63.28 -12.65 10.49
N LYS A 798 -63.01 -13.70 9.69
CA LYS A 798 -63.91 -14.73 9.06
C LYS A 798 -63.12 -15.41 7.90
N ASN A 799 -63.39 -16.62 7.35
CA ASN A 799 -64.23 -17.78 7.71
C ASN A 799 -63.79 -19.04 6.91
N TYR A 800 -64.37 -20.22 7.25
CA TYR A 800 -64.28 -21.55 6.55
C TYR A 800 -62.90 -22.25 6.56
N LYS A 801 -62.71 -23.58 6.79
CA LYS A 801 -63.52 -24.82 6.96
C LYS A 801 -63.60 -25.78 5.74
N MET A 802 -62.56 -26.62 5.60
CA MET A 802 -62.55 -28.07 5.20
C MET A 802 -63.46 -28.62 4.08
N GLN A 803 -62.85 -29.26 3.05
CA GLN A 803 -63.25 -30.55 2.43
C GLN A 803 -61.98 -31.26 1.83
N LYS A 804 -61.74 -32.57 2.10
CA LYS A 804 -61.99 -33.80 1.27
C LYS A 804 -61.15 -33.90 -0.03
N SER A 805 -60.75 -35.07 -0.55
CA SER A 805 -60.97 -36.52 -0.24
C SER A 805 -59.70 -37.33 -0.64
N SER A 806 -59.27 -38.43 0.02
CA SER A 806 -59.74 -39.85 -0.10
C SER A 806 -60.03 -40.34 -1.53
N HIS A 807 -59.69 -41.56 -1.97
CA HIS A 807 -58.97 -42.74 -1.41
C HIS A 807 -58.29 -43.53 -2.57
N THR A 808 -57.46 -44.57 -2.34
CA THR A 808 -57.82 -46.02 -2.45
C THR A 808 -56.60 -46.88 -2.08
N ALA A 809 -56.76 -48.13 -1.62
CA ALA A 809 -55.68 -49.00 -1.13
C ALA A 809 -55.98 -50.52 -1.29
N VAL A 810 -55.00 -51.37 -0.88
CA VAL A 810 -55.02 -52.86 -0.70
C VAL A 810 -55.28 -53.74 -1.96
N PRO A 811 -54.99 -55.07 -1.96
CA PRO A 811 -54.31 -55.94 -0.96
C PRO A 811 -53.23 -56.97 -1.45
N THR A 812 -52.25 -57.23 -0.57
CA THR A 812 -51.75 -58.56 -0.09
C THR A 812 -51.32 -59.71 -1.03
N ARG A 813 -50.03 -60.08 -0.94
CA ARG A 813 -49.45 -61.45 -0.64
C ARG A 813 -47.92 -61.30 -0.49
N VAL A 814 -47.30 -61.56 0.66
CA VAL A 814 -46.98 -62.86 1.30
C VAL A 814 -46.09 -63.77 0.46
N ASN A 815 -44.82 -63.93 0.88
CA ASN A 815 -44.20 -65.25 0.98
C ASN A 815 -43.20 -65.30 2.17
N ARG A 816 -42.79 -66.50 2.59
CA ARG A 816 -41.86 -66.76 3.71
C ARG A 816 -40.55 -67.37 3.20
N GLU A 817 -39.48 -67.21 3.96
CA GLU A 817 -38.68 -68.37 4.38
C GLU A 817 -38.03 -68.08 5.77
N LYS A 818 -37.25 -69.01 6.32
CA LYS A 818 -36.76 -69.02 7.72
C LYS A 818 -35.32 -69.53 7.82
N TYR A 819 -34.77 -69.43 9.05
CA TYR A 819 -33.56 -70.09 9.56
C TYR A 819 -32.23 -69.40 9.15
N ARG A 820 -31.19 -69.31 10.00
CA ARG A 820 -30.97 -69.82 11.38
C ARG A 820 -30.46 -68.71 12.32
N ASN A 821 -30.66 -68.90 13.62
CA ASN A 821 -29.82 -68.25 14.64
C ASN A 821 -28.44 -68.96 14.66
N ILE A 822 -27.34 -68.21 14.67
CA ILE A 822 -26.03 -68.65 15.16
C ILE A 822 -25.48 -67.56 16.09
N THR A 823 -24.75 -67.98 17.11
CA THR A 823 -24.41 -67.21 18.31
C THR A 823 -23.21 -66.26 18.11
N ALA A 824 -23.19 -65.21 18.94
CA ALA A 824 -22.02 -64.55 19.52
C ALA A 824 -21.27 -63.41 18.77
N GLN A 825 -21.02 -62.37 19.57
CA GLN A 825 -19.74 -61.63 19.70
C GLN A 825 -19.47 -60.34 18.88
N LYS A 826 -19.74 -59.20 19.55
CA LYS A 826 -19.01 -57.91 19.47
C LYS A 826 -18.75 -57.29 18.07
N SER A 827 -19.73 -56.53 17.55
CA SER A 827 -19.54 -55.69 16.34
C SER A 827 -20.30 -54.34 16.38
N SER A 828 -20.44 -53.73 17.56
CA SER A 828 -21.30 -52.55 17.79
C SER A 828 -20.61 -51.17 17.71
N SER A 829 -19.48 -51.03 16.99
CA SER A 829 -18.77 -49.74 16.85
C SER A 829 -18.83 -49.21 15.41
N ASN A 830 -18.26 -49.93 14.44
CA ASN A 830 -18.11 -49.45 13.06
C ASN A 830 -19.46 -49.14 12.38
N VAL A 831 -20.53 -49.89 12.71
CA VAL A 831 -21.90 -49.64 12.20
C VAL A 831 -22.49 -48.34 12.77
N ILE A 832 -22.10 -47.91 13.97
CA ILE A 832 -22.49 -46.63 14.55
C ILE A 832 -21.70 -45.50 13.86
N LEU A 833 -20.36 -45.62 13.80
CA LEU A 833 -19.49 -44.63 13.16
C LEU A 833 -19.85 -44.37 11.68
N LEU A 834 -20.20 -45.41 10.92
CA LEU A 834 -20.69 -45.26 9.54
C LEU A 834 -22.03 -44.53 9.48
N ARG A 835 -22.97 -44.83 10.38
CA ARG A 835 -24.25 -44.10 10.47
C ARG A 835 -24.05 -42.64 10.87
N GLU A 836 -23.17 -42.35 11.82
CA GLU A 836 -22.81 -40.99 12.24
C GLU A 836 -22.12 -40.22 11.11
N ARG A 837 -21.23 -40.86 10.33
CA ARG A 837 -20.61 -40.28 9.13
C ARG A 837 -21.66 -39.96 8.05
N ILE A 838 -22.60 -40.88 7.79
CA ILE A 838 -23.70 -40.67 6.83
C ILE A 838 -24.62 -39.53 7.29
N ILE A 839 -25.01 -39.51 8.57
CA ILE A 839 -25.84 -38.43 9.16
C ILE A 839 -25.10 -37.09 9.06
N SER A 840 -23.79 -37.05 9.35
CA SER A 840 -22.97 -35.84 9.23
C SER A 840 -22.90 -35.32 7.80
N LEU A 841 -22.72 -36.22 6.81
CA LEU A 841 -22.70 -35.86 5.39
C LEU A 841 -24.09 -35.44 4.87
N GLN A 842 -25.17 -36.05 5.36
CA GLN A 842 -26.53 -35.60 5.08
C GLN A 842 -26.82 -34.23 5.70
N GLN A 843 -26.33 -33.97 6.92
CA GLN A 843 -26.46 -32.68 7.58
C GLN A 843 -25.66 -31.60 6.83
N GLN A 844 -24.42 -31.86 6.43
CA GLN A 844 -23.62 -30.96 5.59
C GLN A 844 -24.32 -30.67 4.25
N ASN A 845 -24.86 -31.69 3.56
CA ASN A 845 -25.65 -31.49 2.35
C ASN A 845 -26.91 -30.65 2.60
N SER A 846 -27.63 -30.84 3.73
CA SER A 846 -28.78 -30.01 4.08
C SER A 846 -28.40 -28.54 4.34
N VAL A 847 -27.24 -28.30 4.96
CA VAL A 847 -26.72 -26.94 5.20
C VAL A 847 -26.32 -26.29 3.88
N LEU A 848 -25.65 -27.02 2.98
CA LEU A 848 -25.30 -26.53 1.64
C LEU A 848 -26.55 -26.26 0.78
N GLN A 849 -27.56 -27.12 0.80
CA GLN A 849 -28.82 -26.86 0.10
C GLN A 849 -29.58 -25.66 0.68
N ASN A 850 -29.56 -25.46 2.00
CA ASN A 850 -30.20 -24.30 2.62
C ASN A 850 -29.40 -23.01 2.35
N ALA A 851 -28.07 -23.05 2.37
CA ALA A 851 -27.22 -21.94 1.95
C ALA A 851 -27.46 -21.55 0.49
N LYS A 852 -27.56 -22.54 -0.42
CA LYS A 852 -27.93 -22.34 -1.83
C LYS A 852 -29.31 -21.67 -1.96
N LYS A 853 -30.33 -22.16 -1.26
CA LYS A 853 -31.67 -21.54 -1.25
C LYS A 853 -31.65 -20.10 -0.72
N THR A 854 -30.85 -19.81 0.31
CA THR A 854 -30.70 -18.45 0.85
C THR A 854 -30.02 -17.52 -0.15
N ALA A 855 -28.98 -17.99 -0.86
CA ALA A 855 -28.35 -17.24 -1.95
C ALA A 855 -29.28 -17.04 -3.15
N GLU A 856 -30.09 -18.04 -3.52
CA GLU A 856 -31.12 -17.92 -4.56
C GLU A 856 -32.23 -16.93 -4.18
N LEU A 857 -32.54 -16.77 -2.88
CA LEU A 857 -33.48 -15.77 -2.38
C LEU A 857 -32.85 -14.38 -2.39
N SER A 858 -31.63 -14.18 -1.88
CA SER A 858 -30.99 -12.86 -1.93
C SER A 858 -30.74 -12.39 -3.37
N VAL A 859 -30.38 -13.29 -4.30
CA VAL A 859 -30.29 -12.97 -5.74
C VAL A 859 -31.64 -12.54 -6.34
N LYS A 860 -32.77 -13.06 -5.84
CA LYS A 860 -34.11 -12.58 -6.25
C LYS A 860 -34.42 -11.22 -5.65
N GLU A 861 -34.12 -11.00 -4.37
CA GLU A 861 -34.27 -9.70 -3.71
C GLU A 861 -33.43 -8.61 -4.40
N TYR A 862 -32.17 -8.89 -4.75
CA TYR A 862 -31.33 -7.97 -5.52
C TYR A 862 -31.89 -7.67 -6.92
N LYS A 863 -32.49 -8.65 -7.60
CA LYS A 863 -33.18 -8.43 -8.88
C LYS A 863 -34.41 -7.53 -8.71
N GLU A 864 -35.27 -7.80 -7.73
CA GLU A 864 -36.46 -6.99 -7.45
C GLU A 864 -36.10 -5.55 -7.03
N VAL A 865 -35.01 -5.37 -6.28
CA VAL A 865 -34.47 -4.03 -5.94
C VAL A 865 -33.95 -3.33 -7.20
N ASN A 866 -33.24 -4.03 -8.08
CA ASN A 866 -32.72 -3.45 -9.32
C ASN A 866 -33.84 -3.05 -10.30
N GLU A 867 -34.90 -3.86 -10.41
CA GLU A 867 -36.10 -3.55 -11.20
C GLU A 867 -36.84 -2.31 -10.65
N LYS A 868 -36.97 -2.19 -9.31
CA LYS A 868 -37.52 -0.98 -8.67
C LYS A 868 -36.66 0.26 -8.93
N LEU A 869 -35.34 0.12 -8.90
CA LEU A 869 -34.41 1.22 -9.14
C LEU A 869 -34.46 1.68 -10.61
N LEU A 870 -34.55 0.74 -11.56
CA LEU A 870 -34.77 1.02 -12.98
C LEU A 870 -36.11 1.74 -13.22
N HIS A 871 -37.20 1.30 -12.58
CA HIS A 871 -38.49 1.99 -12.65
C HIS A 871 -38.42 3.40 -12.01
N GLN A 872 -37.68 3.57 -10.91
CA GLN A 872 -37.48 4.88 -10.29
C GLN A 872 -36.69 5.83 -11.21
N GLN A 873 -35.68 5.32 -11.92
CA GLN A 873 -34.94 6.08 -12.94
C GLN A 873 -35.87 6.51 -14.08
N GLN A 874 -36.65 5.60 -14.66
CA GLN A 874 -37.60 5.93 -15.74
C GLN A 874 -38.62 7.01 -15.34
N VAL A 875 -39.14 6.95 -14.09
CA VAL A 875 -40.05 7.98 -13.55
C VAL A 875 -39.33 9.32 -13.34
N SER A 876 -38.04 9.30 -12.95
CA SER A 876 -37.22 10.51 -12.85
C SER A 876 -36.99 11.16 -14.23
N ASP A 877 -36.62 10.35 -15.23
CA ASP A 877 -36.39 10.82 -16.61
C ASP A 877 -37.68 11.38 -17.23
N GLN A 878 -38.83 10.72 -17.00
CA GLN A 878 -40.14 11.23 -17.43
C GLN A 878 -40.45 12.59 -16.77
N ARG A 879 -40.24 12.73 -15.45
CA ARG A 879 -40.42 14.01 -14.73
C ARG A 879 -39.48 15.10 -15.25
N PHE A 880 -38.23 14.76 -15.58
CA PHE A 880 -37.28 15.69 -16.17
C PHE A 880 -37.73 16.14 -17.57
N GLN A 881 -38.25 15.24 -18.40
CA GLN A 881 -38.82 15.59 -19.70
C GLN A 881 -40.05 16.50 -19.57
N THR A 882 -40.98 16.20 -18.67
CA THR A 882 -42.14 17.07 -18.40
C THR A 882 -41.71 18.44 -17.90
N SER A 883 -40.74 18.51 -16.97
CA SER A 883 -40.16 19.78 -16.50
C SER A 883 -39.54 20.59 -17.65
N ARG A 884 -38.76 19.93 -18.53
CA ARG A 884 -38.14 20.55 -19.72
C ARG A 884 -39.21 21.07 -20.71
N GLN A 885 -40.33 20.38 -20.85
CA GLN A 885 -41.48 20.86 -21.65
C GLN A 885 -42.18 22.05 -20.98
N THR A 886 -42.39 22.02 -19.66
CA THR A 886 -42.97 23.13 -18.89
C THR A 886 -42.10 24.39 -18.98
N ILE A 887 -40.77 24.27 -18.85
CA ILE A 887 -39.82 25.37 -19.02
C ILE A 887 -39.88 25.94 -20.45
N LYS A 888 -39.97 25.09 -21.48
CA LYS A 888 -40.19 25.55 -22.86
C LYS A 888 -41.49 26.35 -23.01
N LYS A 889 -42.60 25.89 -22.41
CA LYS A 889 -43.87 26.64 -22.43
C LYS A 889 -43.74 27.99 -21.72
N LEU A 890 -43.21 28.00 -20.49
CA LEU A 890 -43.04 29.24 -19.71
C LEU A 890 -42.13 30.25 -20.43
N ASN A 891 -41.14 29.81 -21.20
CA ASN A 891 -40.33 30.69 -22.05
C ASN A 891 -41.10 31.28 -23.25
N LEU A 892 -42.04 30.54 -23.83
CA LEU A 892 -42.95 31.07 -24.87
C LEU A 892 -43.97 32.05 -24.26
N ASP A 893 -44.56 31.71 -23.11
CA ASP A 893 -45.48 32.58 -22.37
C ASP A 893 -44.76 33.91 -21.98
N LEU A 894 -43.49 33.82 -21.54
CA LEU A 894 -42.60 34.97 -21.27
C LEU A 894 -42.15 35.74 -22.52
N ALA A 895 -42.23 35.15 -23.72
CA ALA A 895 -42.02 35.88 -24.98
C ALA A 895 -43.29 36.64 -25.39
N GLY A 896 -44.46 36.01 -25.21
CA GLY A 896 -45.77 36.65 -25.36
C GLY A 896 -45.92 37.88 -24.47
N LEU A 897 -45.69 37.74 -23.16
CA LEU A 897 -45.77 38.85 -22.19
C LEU A 897 -44.75 39.97 -22.46
N ARG A 898 -43.57 39.66 -23.03
CA ARG A 898 -42.63 40.70 -23.49
C ARG A 898 -43.18 41.47 -24.69
N LYS A 899 -43.78 40.77 -25.65
CA LYS A 899 -44.42 41.41 -26.81
C LYS A 899 -45.62 42.25 -26.38
N GLU A 900 -46.48 41.74 -25.50
CA GLU A 900 -47.60 42.53 -24.94
C GLU A 900 -47.11 43.79 -24.21
N LYS A 901 -46.02 43.70 -23.44
CA LYS A 901 -45.38 44.90 -22.84
C LYS A 901 -44.90 45.88 -23.91
N GLU A 902 -44.29 45.39 -24.99
CA GLU A 902 -43.78 46.24 -26.09
C GLU A 902 -44.91 46.89 -26.89
N ASP A 903 -46.00 46.16 -27.15
CA ASP A 903 -47.20 46.65 -27.81
C ASP A 903 -47.99 47.63 -26.89
N LEU A 904 -47.95 47.45 -25.57
CA LEU A 904 -48.47 48.42 -24.59
C LEU A 904 -47.60 49.67 -24.47
N LEU A 905 -46.27 49.56 -24.59
CA LEU A 905 -45.37 50.72 -24.63
C LEU A 905 -45.61 51.55 -25.90
N LYS A 906 -45.74 50.91 -27.07
CA LYS A 906 -46.10 51.60 -28.33
C LYS A 906 -47.48 52.27 -28.25
N LYS A 907 -48.44 51.66 -27.54
CA LYS A 907 -49.74 52.29 -27.22
C LYS A 907 -49.62 53.47 -26.24
N LEU A 908 -48.68 53.42 -25.29
CA LEU A 908 -48.43 54.54 -24.38
C LEU A 908 -47.80 55.72 -25.13
N GLU A 909 -46.78 55.47 -25.96
CA GLU A 909 -46.17 56.49 -26.83
C GLU A 909 -47.20 57.12 -27.77
N SER A 910 -47.98 56.32 -28.50
CA SER A 910 -49.06 56.82 -29.37
C SER A 910 -50.29 57.38 -28.62
N SER A 911 -50.35 57.28 -27.29
CA SER A 911 -51.31 58.02 -26.46
C SER A 911 -50.77 59.35 -25.93
N SER A 912 -49.46 59.57 -25.97
CA SER A 912 -48.83 60.80 -25.47
C SER A 912 -49.09 62.03 -26.36
N GLU A 913 -49.47 61.82 -27.63
CA GLU A 913 -49.79 62.89 -28.58
C GLU A 913 -51.24 63.43 -28.45
N ILE A 914 -52.05 62.94 -27.49
CA ILE A 914 -53.44 63.40 -27.27
C ILE A 914 -53.65 63.90 -25.82
N THR A 915 -52.89 64.92 -25.43
CA THR A 915 -53.16 65.69 -24.18
C THR A 915 -52.84 67.18 -24.33
N SER A 916 -53.42 67.84 -25.35
CA SER A 916 -53.27 69.28 -25.60
C SER A 916 -54.62 69.99 -25.85
N LEU A 917 -55.63 69.67 -25.04
CA LEU A 917 -56.93 70.37 -25.01
C LEU A 917 -57.60 70.22 -23.64
N ALA A 918 -58.63 71.05 -23.38
CA ALA A 918 -59.40 71.11 -22.12
C ALA A 918 -58.68 71.74 -20.91
N GLU A 919 -58.07 72.90 -21.13
CA GLU A 919 -58.19 74.00 -20.17
C GLU A 919 -59.62 74.61 -20.28
N GLU A 920 -60.06 75.37 -19.26
CA GLU A 920 -61.42 75.93 -19.09
C GLU A 920 -62.59 74.94 -18.87
N VAL A 921 -63.31 75.10 -17.74
CA VAL A 921 -64.66 75.75 -17.71
C VAL A 921 -65.24 75.75 -16.28
N SER A 922 -65.86 76.88 -15.90
CA SER A 922 -66.80 77.04 -14.77
C SER A 922 -66.36 76.72 -13.33
N GLN A 923 -65.69 77.68 -12.70
CA GLN A 923 -66.19 78.15 -11.39
C GLN A 923 -67.51 78.91 -11.63
N VAL A 924 -68.58 78.60 -10.89
CA VAL A 924 -69.86 79.35 -10.97
C VAL A 924 -70.38 79.70 -9.57
N THR A 925 -70.18 80.97 -9.22
CA THR A 925 -71.15 81.88 -8.60
C THR A 925 -72.10 81.33 -7.51
N PHE A 926 -71.81 81.68 -6.25
CA PHE A 926 -72.81 81.71 -5.17
C PHE A 926 -73.73 82.94 -5.31
N PRO A 927 -75.07 82.79 -5.39
CA PRO A 927 -76.00 83.92 -5.35
C PRO A 927 -76.27 84.38 -3.91
N ARG A 928 -76.05 85.68 -3.65
CA ARG A 928 -76.36 86.32 -2.37
C ARG A 928 -77.85 86.71 -2.31
N ILE A 929 -78.66 85.91 -1.64
CA ILE A 929 -80.10 86.21 -1.46
C ILE A 929 -80.30 87.25 -0.35
N GLN A 930 -80.98 88.35 -0.67
CA GLN A 930 -81.47 89.33 0.30
C GLN A 930 -82.81 88.87 0.88
N VAL A 931 -83.06 89.18 2.17
CA VAL A 931 -84.35 88.93 2.81
C VAL A 931 -85.11 90.24 2.95
N THR A 932 -86.15 90.42 2.14
CA THR A 932 -87.22 91.39 2.37
C THR A 932 -88.41 90.68 3.02
N SER A 933 -88.97 91.27 4.07
CA SER A 933 -90.07 90.68 4.83
C SER A 933 -91.43 91.20 4.37
N LEU A 934 -92.47 90.35 4.39
CA LEU A 934 -93.85 90.71 4.73
C LEU A 934 -94.66 89.46 5.14
N GLY A 935 -95.89 89.65 5.66
CA GLY A 935 -96.60 88.67 6.50
C GLY A 935 -97.44 87.55 5.81
N PRO A 936 -98.05 86.63 6.59
CA PRO A 936 -98.44 85.29 6.13
C PRO A 936 -99.95 84.94 6.19
N SER A 937 -100.38 83.88 5.46
CA SER A 937 -101.55 83.05 5.85
C SER A 937 -101.66 81.66 5.16
N ARG A 938 -101.89 80.63 5.97
CA ARG A 938 -102.67 79.38 5.70
C ARG A 938 -102.30 78.28 4.68
N SER A 939 -101.28 78.36 3.81
CA SER A 939 -100.90 77.18 2.97
C SER A 939 -100.18 76.04 3.74
N MET A 940 -99.63 76.39 4.91
CA MET A 940 -98.58 75.69 5.65
C MET A 940 -98.87 74.22 6.05
N ASP A 941 -100.13 73.82 6.30
CA ASP A 941 -100.44 72.51 6.92
C ASP A 941 -100.37 71.33 5.92
N LEU A 942 -100.68 71.57 4.64
CA LEU A 942 -100.49 70.59 3.57
C LEU A 942 -99.02 70.46 3.19
N GLU A 943 -98.30 71.58 3.14
CA GLU A 943 -96.85 71.61 2.94
C GLU A 943 -96.14 70.82 4.05
N MET A 944 -96.51 71.01 5.31
CA MET A 944 -95.91 70.32 6.45
C MET A 944 -96.05 68.79 6.35
N LYS A 945 -97.21 68.27 5.93
CA LYS A 945 -97.42 66.82 5.73
C LYS A 945 -96.63 66.29 4.53
N GLN A 946 -96.57 67.04 3.42
CA GLN A 946 -95.75 66.65 2.27
C GLN A 946 -94.25 66.65 2.60
N LEU A 947 -93.78 67.65 3.38
CA LEU A 947 -92.42 67.72 3.91
C LEU A 947 -92.13 66.57 4.86
N GLN A 948 -93.07 66.18 5.73
CA GLN A 948 -92.89 65.03 6.64
C GLN A 948 -92.73 63.70 5.88
N CYS A 949 -93.48 63.48 4.80
CA CYS A 949 -93.30 62.31 3.93
C CYS A 949 -91.98 62.35 3.16
N LYS A 950 -91.60 63.50 2.60
CA LYS A 950 -90.28 63.70 1.95
C LYS A 950 -89.13 63.43 2.93
N LEU A 951 -89.23 63.95 4.15
CA LEU A 951 -88.27 63.73 5.23
C LEU A 951 -88.15 62.24 5.59
N LYS A 952 -89.27 61.53 5.77
CA LYS A 952 -89.25 60.08 6.06
C LYS A 952 -88.57 59.26 4.95
N ASN A 953 -88.84 59.58 3.68
CA ASN A 953 -88.20 58.91 2.55
C ASN A 953 -86.70 59.23 2.46
N ALA A 954 -86.31 60.49 2.70
CA ALA A 954 -84.91 60.90 2.78
C ALA A 954 -84.18 60.23 3.96
N THR A 955 -84.83 60.07 5.12
CA THR A 955 -84.28 59.31 6.26
C THR A 955 -84.08 57.84 5.92
N ASN A 956 -85.06 57.19 5.26
CA ASN A 956 -84.93 55.80 4.84
C ASN A 956 -83.75 55.61 3.87
N GLU A 957 -83.63 56.44 2.82
CA GLU A 957 -82.50 56.35 1.90
C GLU A 957 -81.17 56.70 2.59
N LEU A 958 -81.15 57.67 3.51
CA LEU A 958 -79.97 57.97 4.33
C LEU A 958 -79.52 56.77 5.18
N THR A 959 -80.45 55.99 5.76
CA THR A 959 -80.08 54.76 6.49
C THR A 959 -79.52 53.68 5.57
N LYS A 960 -80.07 53.52 4.36
CA LYS A 960 -79.58 52.58 3.33
C LYS A 960 -78.20 52.98 2.79
N GLN A 961 -77.98 54.26 2.52
CA GLN A 961 -76.66 54.77 2.16
C GLN A 961 -75.68 54.65 3.34
N SER A 962 -76.12 54.85 4.58
CA SER A 962 -75.29 54.60 5.78
C SER A 962 -74.86 53.13 5.91
N SER A 963 -75.74 52.16 5.60
CA SER A 963 -75.34 50.74 5.56
C SER A 963 -74.36 50.44 4.42
N ASN A 964 -74.55 51.02 3.22
CA ASN A 964 -73.64 50.84 2.09
C ASN A 964 -72.26 51.45 2.34
N VAL A 965 -72.20 52.65 2.94
CA VAL A 965 -70.95 53.28 3.36
C VAL A 965 -70.24 52.46 4.45
N LYS A 966 -70.99 51.82 5.35
CA LYS A 966 -70.41 50.89 6.35
C LYS A 966 -69.85 49.62 5.70
N SER A 967 -70.55 48.97 4.78
CA SER A 967 -70.04 47.78 4.10
C SER A 967 -68.82 48.09 3.23
N LEU A 968 -68.84 49.18 2.46
CA LEU A 968 -67.67 49.65 1.70
C LEU A 968 -66.48 50.01 2.60
N LYS A 969 -66.72 50.57 3.79
CA LYS A 969 -65.65 50.81 4.77
C LYS A 969 -65.05 49.52 5.32
N PHE A 970 -65.86 48.49 5.59
CA PHE A 970 -65.35 47.18 5.99
C PHE A 970 -64.58 46.48 4.86
N GLU A 971 -65.05 46.56 3.60
CA GLU A 971 -64.30 46.03 2.47
C GLU A 971 -62.96 46.76 2.29
N LEU A 972 -62.95 48.10 2.34
CA LEU A 972 -61.73 48.90 2.23
C LEU A 972 -60.69 48.53 3.31
N LEU A 973 -61.13 48.37 4.56
CA LEU A 973 -60.26 47.91 5.65
C LEU A 973 -59.69 46.51 5.38
N ALA A 974 -60.49 45.57 4.89
CA ALA A 974 -60.02 44.22 4.53
C ALA A 974 -59.04 44.23 3.34
N LYS A 975 -59.21 45.12 2.35
CA LYS A 975 -58.21 45.32 1.28
C LYS A 975 -56.93 45.92 1.83
N GLU A 976 -57.01 46.88 2.75
CA GLU A 976 -55.85 47.51 3.38
C GLU A 976 -55.04 46.52 4.24
N GLU A 977 -55.72 45.63 4.96
CA GLU A 977 -55.10 44.53 5.72
C GLU A 977 -54.39 43.52 4.80
N HIS A 978 -55.04 43.10 3.71
CA HIS A 978 -54.41 42.25 2.69
C HIS A 978 -53.20 42.92 2.01
N ILE A 979 -53.25 44.24 1.78
CA ILE A 979 -52.10 45.01 1.26
C ILE A 979 -50.94 44.99 2.27
N LYS A 980 -51.21 45.12 3.57
CA LYS A 980 -50.18 45.02 4.63
C LYS A 980 -49.55 43.62 4.69
N GLU A 981 -50.36 42.56 4.64
CA GLU A 981 -49.84 41.17 4.60
C GLU A 981 -48.92 40.94 3.39
N MET A 982 -49.35 41.40 2.21
CA MET A 982 -48.56 41.30 0.97
C MET A 982 -47.29 42.15 1.03
N HIS A 983 -47.32 43.32 1.67
CA HIS A 983 -46.12 44.14 1.90
C HIS A 983 -45.13 43.45 2.83
N GLU A 984 -45.56 42.90 3.97
CA GLU A 984 -44.68 42.09 4.82
C GLU A 984 -44.11 40.86 4.11
N LYS A 985 -44.90 40.21 3.24
CA LYS A 985 -44.48 39.06 2.43
C LYS A 985 -43.40 39.48 1.41
N MET A 986 -43.54 40.65 0.81
CA MET A 986 -42.52 41.27 -0.04
C MET A 986 -41.24 41.57 0.76
N SER A 987 -41.32 42.24 1.91
CA SER A 987 -40.16 42.52 2.77
C SER A 987 -39.53 41.29 3.44
N ARG A 988 -40.25 40.15 3.52
CA ARG A 988 -39.66 38.83 3.83
C ARG A 988 -38.85 38.30 2.65
N MET A 989 -39.37 38.39 1.44
CA MET A 989 -38.71 37.94 0.20
C MET A 989 -37.51 38.81 -0.21
N GLU A 990 -37.57 40.13 -0.01
CA GLU A 990 -36.46 41.06 -0.29
C GLU A 990 -35.22 40.76 0.56
N ARG A 991 -35.42 40.38 1.83
CA ARG A 991 -34.33 39.95 2.71
C ARG A 991 -33.72 38.62 2.28
N ASP A 992 -34.56 37.64 1.91
CA ASP A 992 -34.09 36.36 1.35
C ASP A 992 -33.30 36.55 0.04
N ILE A 993 -33.79 37.38 -0.88
CA ILE A 993 -33.08 37.77 -2.11
C ILE A 993 -31.74 38.46 -1.78
N THR A 994 -31.71 39.34 -0.78
CA THR A 994 -30.49 40.05 -0.37
C THR A 994 -29.46 39.10 0.26
N MET A 995 -29.89 38.16 1.11
CA MET A 995 -29.02 37.11 1.66
C MET A 995 -28.49 36.19 0.55
N LYS A 996 -29.32 35.83 -0.44
CA LYS A 996 -28.91 35.01 -1.59
C LYS A 996 -27.91 35.74 -2.50
N ARG A 997 -28.03 37.06 -2.68
CA ARG A 997 -27.02 37.88 -3.39
C ARG A 997 -25.67 37.82 -2.69
N HIS A 998 -25.63 38.10 -1.38
CA HIS A 998 -24.39 38.00 -0.59
C HIS A 998 -23.76 36.59 -0.67
N LEU A 999 -24.56 35.52 -0.58
CA LEU A 999 -24.06 34.15 -0.73
C LEU A 999 -23.50 33.87 -2.14
N ILE A 1000 -24.09 34.42 -3.19
CA ILE A 1000 -23.59 34.29 -4.56
C ILE A 1000 -22.29 35.08 -4.75
N GLU A 1001 -22.17 36.26 -4.14
CA GLU A 1001 -20.95 37.10 -4.18
C GLU A 1001 -19.80 36.46 -3.39
N ASP A 1002 -20.08 35.92 -2.21
CA ASP A 1002 -19.17 35.11 -1.39
C ASP A 1002 -18.70 33.82 -2.10
N LEU A 1003 -19.61 33.12 -2.80
CA LEU A 1003 -19.26 31.98 -3.65
C LEU A 1003 -18.39 32.39 -4.85
N LYS A 1004 -18.69 33.51 -5.51
CA LYS A 1004 -17.84 34.06 -6.60
C LYS A 1004 -16.46 34.47 -6.09
N PHE A 1005 -16.37 35.06 -4.90
CA PHE A 1005 -15.10 35.42 -4.28
C PHE A 1005 -14.25 34.18 -4.00
N ARG A 1006 -14.82 33.14 -3.36
CA ARG A 1006 -14.15 31.85 -3.21
C ARG A 1006 -13.72 31.23 -4.54
N GLN A 1007 -14.57 31.31 -5.58
CA GLN A 1007 -14.22 30.83 -6.91
C GLN A 1007 -13.02 31.58 -7.50
N LYS A 1008 -12.95 32.91 -7.34
CA LYS A 1008 -11.82 33.74 -7.80
C LYS A 1008 -10.52 33.38 -7.07
N VAL A 1009 -10.55 33.28 -5.74
CA VAL A 1009 -9.40 32.85 -4.93
C VAL A 1009 -8.93 31.45 -5.30
N ASN A 1010 -9.86 30.52 -5.57
CA ASN A 1010 -9.51 29.17 -6.03
C ASN A 1010 -8.85 29.19 -7.43
N LEU A 1011 -9.32 30.03 -8.37
CA LEU A 1011 -8.69 30.19 -9.68
C LEU A 1011 -7.27 30.76 -9.56
N GLU A 1012 -7.09 31.83 -8.78
CA GLU A 1012 -5.77 32.42 -8.48
C GLU A 1012 -4.82 31.42 -7.82
N SER A 1013 -5.34 30.55 -6.93
CA SER A 1013 -4.54 29.46 -6.36
C SER A 1013 -4.16 28.39 -7.39
N ASN A 1014 -5.05 28.05 -8.33
CA ASN A 1014 -4.75 27.10 -9.40
C ASN A 1014 -3.72 27.64 -10.38
N GLU A 1015 -3.73 28.94 -10.67
CA GLU A 1015 -2.70 29.61 -11.47
C GLU A 1015 -1.33 29.55 -10.76
N SER A 1016 -1.27 29.83 -9.46
CA SER A 1016 0.00 29.71 -8.71
C SER A 1016 0.50 28.26 -8.56
N PHE A 1017 -0.40 27.27 -8.43
CA PHE A 1017 -0.03 25.86 -8.52
C PHE A 1017 0.46 25.47 -9.92
N SER A 1018 -0.12 26.03 -10.99
CA SER A 1018 0.33 25.80 -12.37
C SER A 1018 1.74 26.37 -12.61
N GLU A 1019 2.03 27.56 -12.10
CA GLU A 1019 3.37 28.14 -12.15
C GLU A 1019 4.37 27.32 -11.32
N MET A 1020 3.99 26.89 -10.11
CA MET A 1020 4.82 26.02 -9.27
C MET A 1020 5.14 24.69 -9.98
N LEU A 1021 4.15 24.06 -10.61
CA LEU A 1021 4.33 22.84 -11.41
C LEU A 1021 5.26 23.08 -12.61
N GLN A 1022 5.11 24.20 -13.33
CA GLN A 1022 6.01 24.54 -14.44
C GLN A 1022 7.46 24.77 -13.96
N ASN A 1023 7.64 25.36 -12.77
CA ASN A 1023 8.95 25.56 -12.17
C ASN A 1023 9.55 24.27 -11.59
N LEU A 1024 8.74 23.29 -11.20
CA LEU A 1024 9.18 21.93 -10.88
C LEU A 1024 9.56 21.13 -12.13
N ASP A 1025 8.78 21.21 -13.21
CA ASP A 1025 9.10 20.59 -14.52
C ASP A 1025 10.44 21.10 -15.08
N LYS A 1026 10.70 22.42 -15.02
CA LYS A 1026 12.01 23.01 -15.34
C LYS A 1026 13.15 22.38 -14.51
N LYS A 1027 12.97 22.23 -13.20
CA LYS A 1027 13.96 21.60 -12.30
C LYS A 1027 14.19 20.13 -12.61
N VAL A 1028 13.13 19.38 -12.93
CA VAL A 1028 13.22 17.97 -13.33
C VAL A 1028 14.01 17.83 -14.64
N LYS A 1029 13.78 18.71 -15.61
CA LYS A 1029 14.53 18.75 -16.88
C LYS A 1029 16.01 19.03 -16.64
N THR A 1030 16.37 20.07 -15.88
CA THR A 1030 17.77 20.36 -15.56
C THR A 1030 18.45 19.22 -14.78
N LEU A 1031 17.74 18.56 -13.86
CA LEU A 1031 18.28 17.39 -13.14
C LEU A 1031 18.43 16.15 -14.03
N THR A 1032 17.56 15.98 -15.04
CA THR A 1032 17.67 14.91 -16.05
C THR A 1032 18.86 15.15 -16.97
N GLU A 1033 19.09 16.40 -17.41
CA GLU A 1033 20.26 16.82 -18.18
C GLU A 1033 21.56 16.67 -17.35
N GLU A 1034 21.57 17.08 -16.08
CA GLU A 1034 22.68 16.78 -15.18
C GLU A 1034 22.94 15.28 -15.04
N CYS A 1035 21.89 14.46 -14.93
CA CYS A 1035 22.02 13.01 -14.81
C CYS A 1035 22.60 12.39 -16.09
N SER A 1036 22.20 12.86 -17.27
CA SER A 1036 22.77 12.40 -18.55
C SER A 1036 24.23 12.81 -18.69
N ASN A 1037 24.59 14.03 -18.31
CA ASN A 1037 25.98 14.50 -18.27
C ASN A 1037 26.85 13.71 -17.27
N LYS A 1038 26.31 13.40 -16.08
CA LYS A 1038 26.95 12.53 -15.07
C LYS A 1038 27.11 11.10 -15.59
N LYS A 1039 26.14 10.57 -16.36
CA LYS A 1039 26.27 9.27 -17.03
C LYS A 1039 27.40 9.27 -18.07
N ILE A 1040 27.47 10.30 -18.92
CA ILE A 1040 28.54 10.44 -19.94
C ILE A 1040 29.93 10.50 -19.29
N SER A 1041 30.10 11.25 -18.18
CA SER A 1041 31.38 11.32 -17.48
C SER A 1041 31.75 10.02 -16.76
N ILE A 1042 30.76 9.30 -16.19
CA ILE A 1042 30.93 7.94 -15.64
C ILE A 1042 31.34 6.95 -16.74
N ASP A 1043 30.71 6.98 -17.91
CA ASP A 1043 31.02 6.05 -19.00
C ASP A 1043 32.40 6.37 -19.64
N SER A 1044 32.81 7.65 -19.69
CA SER A 1044 34.20 8.05 -19.99
C SER A 1044 35.21 7.54 -18.96
N LEU A 1045 34.87 7.55 -17.67
CA LEU A 1045 35.71 6.98 -16.60
C LEU A 1045 35.80 5.45 -16.71
N LYS A 1046 34.69 4.75 -17.01
CA LYS A 1046 34.71 3.30 -17.30
C LYS A 1046 35.59 2.98 -18.51
N GLN A 1047 35.53 3.78 -19.57
CA GLN A 1047 36.38 3.58 -20.75
C GLN A 1047 37.86 3.71 -20.40
N ARG A 1048 38.26 4.74 -19.65
CA ARG A 1048 39.64 4.91 -19.16
C ARG A 1048 40.06 3.77 -18.22
N LEU A 1049 39.20 3.34 -17.31
CA LEU A 1049 39.45 2.19 -16.44
C LEU A 1049 39.66 0.90 -17.25
N ASN A 1050 38.85 0.65 -18.29
CA ASN A 1050 39.00 -0.49 -19.17
C ASN A 1050 40.30 -0.47 -19.99
N VAL A 1051 40.83 0.71 -20.31
CA VAL A 1051 42.18 0.84 -20.91
C VAL A 1051 43.25 0.48 -19.88
N ALA A 1052 43.22 1.10 -18.69
CA ALA A 1052 44.19 0.83 -17.62
C ALA A 1052 44.19 -0.64 -17.15
N VAL A 1053 43.03 -1.32 -17.14
CA VAL A 1053 42.92 -2.75 -16.85
C VAL A 1053 43.56 -3.60 -17.95
N LYS A 1054 43.40 -3.23 -19.24
CA LYS A 1054 44.08 -3.91 -20.34
C LYS A 1054 45.59 -3.71 -20.27
N GLU A 1055 46.06 -2.49 -20.04
CA GLU A 1055 47.48 -2.17 -19.84
C GLU A 1055 48.06 -2.97 -18.66
N LYS A 1056 47.38 -2.98 -17.50
CA LYS A 1056 47.78 -3.84 -16.36
C LYS A 1056 47.91 -5.31 -16.78
N SER A 1057 46.91 -5.86 -17.49
CA SER A 1057 46.95 -7.27 -17.91
C SER A 1057 48.11 -7.57 -18.89
N GLN A 1058 48.52 -6.59 -19.71
CA GLN A 1058 49.70 -6.72 -20.57
C GLN A 1058 50.99 -6.72 -19.76
N TYR A 1059 51.15 -5.81 -18.79
CA TYR A 1059 52.30 -5.81 -17.88
C TYR A 1059 52.37 -7.08 -17.02
N GLU A 1060 51.24 -7.57 -16.54
CA GLU A 1060 51.11 -8.80 -15.74
C GLU A 1060 51.48 -10.05 -16.57
N GLN A 1061 51.07 -10.10 -17.86
CA GLN A 1061 51.50 -11.15 -18.79
C GLN A 1061 53.00 -11.05 -19.13
N MET A 1062 53.54 -9.84 -19.31
CA MET A 1062 54.97 -9.63 -19.58
C MET A 1062 55.82 -10.04 -18.37
N TYR A 1063 55.41 -9.67 -17.15
CA TYR A 1063 56.06 -10.09 -15.92
C TYR A 1063 56.08 -11.61 -15.77
N GLN A 1064 54.95 -12.29 -16.01
CA GLN A 1064 54.87 -13.75 -15.95
C GLN A 1064 55.79 -14.43 -16.99
N LYS A 1065 55.85 -13.91 -18.22
CA LYS A 1065 56.81 -14.40 -19.24
C LYS A 1065 58.26 -14.24 -18.79
N SER A 1066 58.64 -13.06 -18.27
CA SER A 1066 60.00 -12.82 -17.76
C SER A 1066 60.35 -13.68 -16.55
N LYS A 1067 59.37 -13.98 -15.68
CA LYS A 1067 59.53 -14.93 -14.57
C LYS A 1067 59.80 -16.34 -15.08
N GLU A 1068 59.00 -16.83 -16.02
CA GLU A 1068 59.23 -18.16 -16.61
C GLU A 1068 60.56 -18.25 -17.37
N GLU A 1069 61.00 -17.19 -18.04
CA GLU A 1069 62.33 -17.13 -18.65
C GLU A 1069 63.46 -17.17 -17.62
N LEU A 1070 63.25 -16.57 -16.44
CA LEU A 1070 64.20 -16.62 -15.33
C LEU A 1070 64.26 -18.04 -14.74
N GLU A 1071 63.11 -18.68 -14.48
CA GLU A 1071 63.04 -20.08 -14.02
C GLU A 1071 63.68 -21.05 -15.04
N LYS A 1072 63.46 -20.83 -16.35
CA LYS A 1072 64.11 -21.60 -17.44
C LYS A 1072 65.63 -21.33 -17.55
N LYS A 1073 66.14 -20.21 -17.02
CA LYS A 1073 67.58 -19.93 -16.92
C LYS A 1073 68.17 -20.52 -15.65
N ASP A 1074 67.44 -20.47 -14.54
CA ASP A 1074 67.84 -21.05 -13.26
C ASP A 1074 68.00 -22.57 -13.37
N LEU A 1075 67.01 -23.29 -13.92
CA LEU A 1075 67.11 -24.73 -14.20
C LEU A 1075 68.30 -25.11 -15.09
N LYS A 1076 68.67 -24.26 -16.06
CA LYS A 1076 69.86 -24.45 -16.89
C LYS A 1076 71.15 -24.22 -16.10
N LEU A 1077 71.16 -23.26 -15.18
CA LEU A 1077 72.27 -23.01 -14.27
C LEU A 1077 72.44 -24.17 -13.28
N THR A 1078 71.35 -24.70 -12.70
CA THR A 1078 71.40 -25.90 -11.84
C THR A 1078 72.00 -27.09 -12.57
N LEU A 1079 71.58 -27.34 -13.83
CA LEU A 1079 72.11 -28.43 -14.66
C LEU A 1079 73.59 -28.23 -15.05
N LEU A 1080 74.03 -26.99 -15.25
CA LEU A 1080 75.45 -26.69 -15.47
C LEU A 1080 76.26 -26.87 -14.19
N VAL A 1081 75.74 -26.48 -13.03
CA VAL A 1081 76.37 -26.68 -11.72
C VAL A 1081 76.48 -28.17 -11.38
N SER A 1082 75.43 -28.98 -11.61
CA SER A 1082 75.52 -30.43 -11.38
C SER A 1082 76.59 -31.05 -12.28
N ARG A 1083 76.59 -30.72 -13.57
CA ARG A 1083 77.60 -31.20 -14.53
C ARG A 1083 79.02 -30.75 -14.18
N ILE A 1084 79.19 -29.53 -13.64
CA ILE A 1084 80.49 -29.07 -13.12
C ILE A 1084 80.91 -29.98 -11.96
N SER A 1085 80.04 -30.20 -10.96
CA SER A 1085 80.36 -31.07 -9.82
C SER A 1085 80.61 -32.55 -10.21
N GLU A 1086 79.94 -33.05 -11.23
CA GLU A 1086 80.23 -34.37 -11.84
C GLU A 1086 81.63 -34.40 -12.45
N THR A 1087 82.03 -33.35 -13.19
CA THR A 1087 83.38 -33.25 -13.76
C THR A 1087 84.47 -32.99 -12.71
N GLU A 1088 84.16 -32.29 -11.63
CA GLU A 1088 85.07 -32.09 -10.49
C GLU A 1088 85.28 -33.42 -9.72
N SER A 1089 84.20 -34.18 -9.48
CA SER A 1089 84.30 -35.52 -8.90
C SER A 1089 85.11 -36.47 -9.79
N ALA A 1090 84.84 -36.50 -11.09
CA ALA A 1090 85.60 -37.32 -12.03
C ALA A 1090 87.08 -36.89 -12.13
N MET A 1091 87.37 -35.60 -11.99
CA MET A 1091 88.74 -35.08 -11.94
C MET A 1091 89.45 -35.51 -10.65
N ALA A 1092 88.78 -35.45 -9.50
CA ALA A 1092 89.31 -35.95 -8.23
C ALA A 1092 89.51 -37.47 -8.22
N ASP A 1093 88.61 -38.25 -8.84
CA ASP A 1093 88.80 -39.69 -9.02
C ASP A 1093 90.03 -40.01 -9.88
N ILE A 1094 90.23 -39.27 -10.98
CA ILE A 1094 91.43 -39.37 -11.83
C ILE A 1094 92.68 -38.94 -11.06
N GLU A 1095 92.64 -37.85 -10.28
CA GLU A 1095 93.75 -37.38 -9.46
C GLU A 1095 94.14 -38.42 -8.42
N THR A 1096 93.18 -38.98 -7.65
CA THR A 1096 93.51 -40.03 -6.66
C THR A 1096 93.96 -41.33 -7.32
N ALA A 1097 93.47 -41.67 -8.52
CA ALA A 1097 93.94 -42.83 -9.28
C ALA A 1097 95.40 -42.63 -9.76
N ALA A 1098 95.72 -41.45 -10.29
CA ALA A 1098 97.09 -41.09 -10.66
C ALA A 1098 98.02 -41.07 -9.43
N SER A 1099 97.59 -40.49 -8.30
CA SER A 1099 98.35 -40.52 -7.04
C SER A 1099 98.61 -41.96 -6.56
N LYS A 1100 97.62 -42.86 -6.62
CA LYS A 1100 97.78 -44.28 -6.28
C LYS A 1100 98.76 -44.99 -7.22
N GLN A 1101 98.72 -44.70 -8.52
CA GLN A 1101 99.68 -45.25 -9.49
C GLN A 1101 101.10 -44.74 -9.24
N LEU A 1102 101.28 -43.44 -8.99
CA LEU A 1102 102.57 -42.84 -8.65
C LEU A 1102 103.12 -43.42 -7.34
N GLN A 1103 102.29 -43.60 -6.32
CA GLN A 1103 102.68 -44.25 -5.06
C GLN A 1103 103.06 -45.72 -5.26
N GLY A 1104 102.33 -46.46 -6.10
CA GLY A 1104 102.65 -47.84 -6.45
C GLY A 1104 103.97 -47.97 -7.20
N LEU A 1105 104.25 -47.07 -8.16
CA LEU A 1105 105.52 -46.99 -8.88
C LEU A 1105 106.67 -46.58 -7.95
N ALA A 1106 106.44 -45.65 -7.02
CA ALA A 1106 107.42 -45.28 -6.00
C ALA A 1106 107.80 -46.49 -5.14
N LEU A 1107 106.82 -47.21 -4.59
CA LEU A 1107 107.04 -48.44 -3.80
C LEU A 1107 107.77 -49.55 -4.60
N GLN A 1108 107.44 -49.73 -5.88
CA GLN A 1108 108.16 -50.66 -6.75
C GLN A 1108 109.61 -50.21 -6.98
N SER A 1109 109.85 -48.92 -7.20
CA SER A 1109 111.21 -48.38 -7.37
C SER A 1109 112.03 -48.51 -6.08
N GLU A 1110 111.40 -48.31 -4.91
CA GLU A 1110 112.02 -48.49 -3.60
C GLU A 1110 112.41 -49.95 -3.37
N GLN A 1111 111.52 -50.91 -3.66
CA GLN A 1111 111.83 -52.35 -3.57
C GLN A 1111 112.92 -52.79 -4.55
N VAL A 1112 112.94 -52.26 -5.78
CA VAL A 1112 114.00 -52.54 -6.76
C VAL A 1112 115.34 -51.93 -6.35
N LEU A 1113 115.34 -50.72 -5.77
CA LEU A 1113 116.55 -50.09 -5.22
C LEU A 1113 117.06 -50.81 -3.97
N GLU A 1114 116.19 -51.24 -3.06
CA GLU A 1114 116.56 -52.02 -1.88
C GLU A 1114 117.10 -53.40 -2.29
N GLY A 1115 116.50 -54.05 -3.29
CA GLY A 1115 117.00 -55.28 -3.90
C GLY A 1115 118.37 -55.09 -4.55
N ALA A 1116 118.54 -54.04 -5.35
CA ALA A 1116 119.83 -53.69 -5.96
C ALA A 1116 120.90 -53.40 -4.89
N GLN A 1117 120.55 -52.66 -3.83
CA GLN A 1117 121.43 -52.36 -2.70
C GLN A 1117 121.85 -53.64 -1.96
N LYS A 1118 120.93 -54.60 -1.74
CA LYS A 1118 121.24 -55.92 -1.20
C LYS A 1118 122.20 -56.71 -2.10
N THR A 1119 121.99 -56.70 -3.42
CA THR A 1119 122.93 -57.36 -4.36
C THR A 1119 124.29 -56.67 -4.41
N LEU A 1120 124.35 -55.34 -4.26
CA LEU A 1120 125.59 -54.56 -4.21
C LEU A 1120 126.35 -54.79 -2.90
N LEU A 1121 125.66 -54.94 -1.77
CA LEU A 1121 126.26 -55.35 -0.51
C LEU A 1121 126.86 -56.76 -0.61
N LEU A 1122 126.12 -57.74 -1.13
CA LEU A 1122 126.64 -59.10 -1.39
C LEU A 1122 127.81 -59.11 -2.38
N ALA A 1123 127.77 -58.26 -3.41
CA ALA A 1123 128.88 -58.11 -4.35
C ALA A 1123 130.12 -57.49 -3.68
N ASN A 1124 129.93 -56.49 -2.81
CA ASN A 1124 131.01 -55.89 -2.02
C ASN A 1124 131.59 -56.88 -1.00
N GLU A 1125 130.77 -57.71 -0.36
CA GLU A 1125 131.24 -58.82 0.49
C GLU A 1125 132.11 -59.80 -0.29
N LYS A 1126 131.72 -60.15 -1.53
CA LYS A 1126 132.55 -60.99 -2.42
C LYS A 1126 133.81 -60.27 -2.92
N VAL A 1127 133.76 -58.97 -3.20
CA VAL A 1127 134.97 -58.18 -3.50
C VAL A 1127 135.89 -58.10 -2.28
N GLU A 1128 135.36 -58.03 -1.06
CA GLU A 1128 136.15 -58.15 0.17
C GLU A 1128 136.75 -59.55 0.35
N GLU A 1129 136.01 -60.64 0.11
CA GLU A 1129 136.55 -62.00 0.10
C GLU A 1129 137.72 -62.13 -0.89
N PHE A 1130 137.54 -61.68 -2.14
CA PHE A 1130 138.62 -61.69 -3.13
C PHE A 1130 139.79 -60.78 -2.73
N THR A 1131 139.53 -59.62 -2.14
CA THR A 1131 140.59 -58.70 -1.65
C THR A 1131 141.34 -59.28 -0.45
N LYS A 1132 140.70 -60.13 0.37
CA LYS A 1132 141.31 -60.90 1.47
C LYS A 1132 142.02 -62.18 1.00
N PHE A 1133 141.81 -62.60 -0.25
CA PHE A 1133 142.48 -63.74 -0.89
C PHE A 1133 143.67 -63.32 -1.77
N VAL A 1134 143.66 -62.08 -2.29
CA VAL A 1134 144.75 -61.49 -3.10
C VAL A 1134 145.80 -60.76 -2.25
N LYS A 1135 145.52 -60.54 -0.96
CA LYS A 1135 146.47 -60.02 0.06
C LYS A 1135 147.08 -61.15 0.88
#